data_AF-A0A1V6CSY9-F1
#
_entry.id   AF-A0A1V6CSY9-F1
#
_cell.length_a   1.000
_cell.length_b   1.000
_cell.length_c   1.000
_cell.angle_alpha   90.00
_cell.angle_beta   90.00
_cell.angle_gamma   90.00
#
_symmetry.space_group_name_H-M   'P 1'
#
loop_
_entity.id
_entity.type
_entity.pdbx_description
1 polymer ?
#
loop_
_entity_poly.entity_id
_entity_poly.type
_entity_poly.pdbx_seq_one_letter_code
_entity_poly.pdbx_strand_id
1 'polypeptide(L)'
;MNLKVNPKRCLLLFAGIVSAFYSFSGVLGPWLPEVRNFTKEVYGASSQNWSVTQDTSGTMYFGNSSGLLEYDGSTWILHPSPGGGIIRAVAADSSGVIYSSGYMDLGYWLRDDFGMLQYTSLKEMARPFFIPNVEYWNIYLLGGKVIFRSFTQLLVYENGKMSAINFDFFVNSAALINGKLYINVSNQGIYEMRDSLQVPLFTGDFFNGKTMRFLLPHGEDKFLLGTDSHGIFLLSEGKQEAWNPYINEYFSKNQINRGCLLSTGDVLIGTILDGITLLDSGGIPKWHLNSANGMQNNTVLGLFSDREGNIWSALDHGIDYVAADRAKGIHFFSPDGLGAVYDAAFFEGRLYLGTNQGLYEGRLGDLSGPFTFVPGTQGQVWDLSVIGNHLIVGHNNGTFSVSGGKSTLISTVSGAFSLRPDPSDYGTYLQCSYSNLVKYRMEGDKLVRSGVIFNFNELIRFIEFDHLDNIWAGHMYRGIYRLRFNKARDSVNIMGYYGENSIFGKDHHLGVFKVGNRVVFTTRERLYTFDDIHDRIIPYDLLNEQIGIYAAADRIIPAGDRHYWFITPEKLGVWEISGTQLRLVKEFPAAVFDDRLIRNYENVVPFSGREVICCLENGYALLDLLPGPLPEWPVSKSPVKRAVWLQSQEGKAVPLTLKSDGYRIPWKQNSFQIRYSFPYYDTEKISYQWFLSGLSSGWNDNGHSPLLSFERLPPGMYTLWVRVADEWGNQSLSNETTLTVLFPWYWSLPARIMYLLFMITSLVAFRSLVIRSTRKKEIRKREENERELISLKNEKLQNEISFKSRELANSTMAIIKKNEFLLDLRELVLRQKNQLGVRFPDKYSNDLLRKIDFHLSSKDEWKVFETNFEQAHEAFMKNLKEEYPELTPGDMRLCAFLRMNLSSKEIAPLMGISVRGVENHRYRLRQKMKLDHNENLIETILKV
;
A
#
# COMPACT_ATOMS: atom_id res chain seq x y z
N MET A 1 65.08 -42.31 -31.61
CA MET A 1 65.01 -42.15 -33.07
C MET A 1 64.66 -40.69 -33.34
N ASN A 2 65.60 -39.92 -33.92
CA ASN A 2 65.47 -38.47 -34.10
C ASN A 2 64.42 -38.14 -35.17
N LEU A 3 63.36 -37.42 -34.81
CA LEU A 3 62.50 -36.71 -35.76
C LEU A 3 62.53 -35.22 -35.43
N LYS A 4 63.24 -34.47 -36.27
CA LYS A 4 63.29 -33.00 -36.29
C LYS A 4 61.90 -32.46 -36.62
N VAL A 5 61.27 -31.79 -35.67
CA VAL A 5 60.05 -30.98 -35.92
C VAL A 5 60.49 -29.60 -36.41
N ASN A 6 59.97 -29.20 -37.58
CA ASN A 6 60.30 -27.94 -38.25
C ASN A 6 59.48 -26.79 -37.62
N PRO A 7 60.11 -25.81 -36.94
CA PRO A 7 59.41 -24.79 -36.15
C PRO A 7 58.52 -23.84 -36.98
N LYS A 8 58.72 -23.77 -38.31
CA LYS A 8 57.88 -22.95 -39.19
C LYS A 8 56.49 -23.55 -39.47
N ARG A 9 56.29 -24.87 -39.31
CA ARG A 9 54.96 -25.50 -39.44
C ARG A 9 54.11 -25.39 -38.17
N CYS A 10 54.73 -25.34 -36.99
CA CYS A 10 54.02 -25.09 -35.73
C CYS A 10 53.54 -23.64 -35.61
N LEU A 11 54.28 -22.65 -36.14
CA LEU A 11 53.82 -21.26 -36.13
C LEU A 11 52.64 -20.99 -37.09
N LEU A 12 52.54 -21.71 -38.22
CA LEU A 12 51.40 -21.59 -39.15
C LEU A 12 50.14 -22.31 -38.65
N LEU A 13 50.28 -23.40 -37.87
CA LEU A 13 49.16 -24.06 -37.20
C LEU A 13 48.69 -23.29 -35.96
N PHE A 14 49.58 -22.61 -35.24
CA PHE A 14 49.21 -21.73 -34.12
C PHE A 14 48.59 -20.41 -34.62
N ALA A 15 49.10 -19.84 -35.72
CA ALA A 15 48.49 -18.66 -36.34
C ALA A 15 47.11 -18.97 -36.94
N GLY A 16 46.89 -20.17 -37.50
CA GLY A 16 45.60 -20.62 -38.02
C GLY A 16 44.51 -20.83 -36.95
N ILE A 17 44.90 -21.26 -35.74
CA ILE A 17 43.97 -21.47 -34.61
C ILE A 17 43.69 -20.15 -33.87
N VAL A 18 44.65 -19.22 -33.80
CA VAL A 18 44.39 -17.87 -33.27
C VAL A 18 43.56 -17.02 -34.24
N SER A 19 43.71 -17.18 -35.57
CA SER A 19 42.84 -16.47 -36.53
C SER A 19 41.39 -16.97 -36.57
N ALA A 20 41.12 -18.22 -36.16
CA ALA A 20 39.76 -18.75 -36.09
C ALA A 20 38.96 -18.18 -34.89
N PHE A 21 39.63 -17.78 -33.80
CA PHE A 21 38.98 -17.14 -32.65
C PHE A 21 38.83 -15.62 -32.79
N TYR A 22 39.59 -14.96 -33.66
CA TYR A 22 39.45 -13.52 -33.93
C TYR A 22 38.51 -13.16 -35.09
N SER A 23 37.86 -14.14 -35.74
CA SER A 23 36.96 -13.89 -36.87
C SER A 23 35.46 -13.84 -36.51
N PHE A 24 35.10 -13.97 -35.23
CA PHE A 24 33.69 -14.04 -34.80
C PHE A 24 33.06 -12.69 -34.41
N SER A 25 33.70 -11.55 -34.71
CA SER A 25 33.19 -10.23 -34.34
C SER A 25 32.19 -9.64 -35.34
N GLY A 26 31.33 -10.44 -35.98
CA GLY A 26 30.49 -9.94 -37.07
C GLY A 26 29.22 -10.70 -37.45
N VAL A 27 28.73 -11.66 -36.68
CA VAL A 27 27.52 -12.44 -37.04
C VAL A 27 26.53 -12.55 -35.88
N LEU A 28 26.18 -11.42 -35.27
CA LEU A 28 25.00 -11.35 -34.41
C LEU A 28 23.98 -10.48 -35.17
N GLY A 29 22.81 -11.05 -35.46
CA GLY A 29 21.68 -10.29 -35.98
C GLY A 29 21.32 -9.14 -35.05
N PRO A 30 20.53 -8.15 -35.52
CA PRO A 30 20.12 -7.05 -34.67
C PRO A 30 19.36 -7.56 -33.45
N TRP A 31 19.85 -7.18 -32.26
CA TRP A 31 19.22 -7.49 -30.99
C TRP A 31 17.81 -6.88 -30.92
N LEU A 32 16.82 -7.66 -30.52
CA LEU A 32 15.50 -7.13 -30.21
C LEU A 32 15.55 -6.42 -28.85
N PRO A 33 14.97 -5.21 -28.73
CA PRO A 33 14.89 -4.55 -27.44
C PRO A 33 13.85 -5.22 -26.55
N GLU A 34 14.07 -5.20 -25.23
CA GLU A 34 13.13 -5.76 -24.27
C GLU A 34 11.87 -4.90 -24.18
N VAL A 35 10.72 -5.55 -24.12
CA VAL A 35 9.42 -4.92 -24.03
C VAL A 35 8.84 -5.15 -22.64
N ARG A 36 8.53 -4.07 -21.93
CA ARG A 36 7.76 -4.12 -20.70
C ARG A 36 6.29 -3.90 -21.02
N ASN A 37 5.46 -4.87 -20.65
CA ASN A 37 4.03 -4.84 -20.89
C ASN A 37 3.27 -4.31 -19.66
N PHE A 38 2.45 -3.27 -19.85
CA PHE A 38 1.47 -2.82 -18.87
C PHE A 38 0.07 -3.24 -19.32
N THR A 39 -0.50 -4.25 -18.65
CA THR A 39 -1.85 -4.76 -18.97
C THR A 39 -2.93 -3.91 -18.31
N LYS A 40 -4.19 -4.10 -18.74
CA LYS A 40 -5.35 -3.39 -18.18
C LYS A 40 -5.57 -3.64 -16.69
N GLU A 41 -5.13 -4.78 -16.17
CA GLU A 41 -5.17 -5.12 -14.75
C GLU A 41 -4.14 -4.28 -13.96
N VAL A 42 -2.99 -3.99 -14.57
CA VAL A 42 -1.91 -3.19 -13.94
C VAL A 42 -2.33 -1.73 -13.79
N TYR A 43 -2.90 -1.12 -14.84
CA TYR A 43 -3.30 0.29 -14.80
C TYR A 43 -4.78 0.53 -14.42
N GLY A 44 -5.58 -0.53 -14.27
CA GLY A 44 -6.95 -0.48 -13.75
C GLY A 44 -7.97 0.25 -14.62
N ALA A 45 -7.87 0.16 -15.95
CA ALA A 45 -8.79 0.84 -16.90
C ALA A 45 -9.14 -0.05 -18.12
N SER A 46 -9.73 0.52 -19.18
CA SER A 46 -10.03 -0.23 -20.41
C SER A 46 -8.76 -0.69 -21.13
N SER A 47 -8.82 -1.76 -21.94
CA SER A 47 -7.65 -2.27 -22.65
C SER A 47 -7.12 -1.33 -23.74
N GLN A 48 -7.98 -0.48 -24.29
CA GLN A 48 -7.68 0.31 -25.47
C GLN A 48 -7.15 1.71 -25.12
N ASN A 49 -5.98 2.03 -25.65
CA ASN A 49 -5.25 3.26 -25.39
C ASN A 49 -5.00 3.99 -26.72
N TRP A 50 -5.43 5.25 -26.83
CA TRP A 50 -5.53 5.97 -28.11
C TRP A 50 -4.38 6.95 -28.37
N SER A 51 -3.81 7.50 -27.31
CA SER A 51 -2.85 8.60 -27.37
C SER A 51 -1.94 8.55 -26.16
N VAL A 52 -0.74 9.08 -26.30
CA VAL A 52 0.28 9.15 -25.26
C VAL A 52 1.01 10.49 -25.32
N THR A 53 1.35 11.07 -24.16
CA THR A 53 2.15 12.30 -24.01
C THR A 53 2.92 12.27 -22.69
N GLN A 54 3.94 13.12 -22.55
CA GLN A 54 4.70 13.31 -21.30
C GLN A 54 4.63 14.77 -20.84
N ASP A 55 4.48 15.01 -19.53
CA ASP A 55 4.54 16.37 -18.96
C ASP A 55 5.97 16.82 -18.63
N THR A 56 6.10 18.04 -18.10
CA THR A 56 7.41 18.61 -17.73
C THR A 56 8.10 17.95 -16.56
N SER A 57 7.36 17.23 -15.71
CA SER A 57 7.90 16.45 -14.60
C SER A 57 8.43 15.07 -15.03
N GLY A 58 8.14 14.68 -16.27
CA GLY A 58 8.45 13.36 -16.82
C GLY A 58 7.30 12.35 -16.66
N THR A 59 6.16 12.75 -16.10
CA THR A 59 4.99 11.88 -15.92
C THR A 59 4.35 11.57 -17.27
N MET A 60 4.02 10.31 -17.50
CA MET A 60 3.37 9.84 -18.72
C MET A 60 1.85 9.88 -18.60
N TYR A 61 1.18 10.20 -19.70
CA TYR A 61 -0.27 10.31 -19.79
C TYR A 61 -0.81 9.59 -21.00
N PHE A 62 -1.93 8.90 -20.84
CA PHE A 62 -2.56 8.13 -21.91
C PHE A 62 -4.05 8.44 -22.01
N GLY A 63 -4.52 8.65 -23.24
CA GLY A 63 -5.95 8.69 -23.55
C GLY A 63 -6.47 7.26 -23.59
N ASN A 64 -7.40 6.92 -22.70
CA ASN A 64 -7.97 5.59 -22.58
C ASN A 64 -9.49 5.63 -22.76
N SER A 65 -10.07 4.49 -23.18
CA SER A 65 -11.53 4.37 -23.32
C SER A 65 -12.31 4.51 -22.00
N SER A 66 -11.65 4.54 -20.84
CA SER A 66 -12.25 4.82 -19.52
C SER A 66 -11.93 6.21 -18.97
N GLY A 67 -10.98 6.96 -19.54
CA GLY A 67 -10.54 8.24 -18.99
C GLY A 67 -9.09 8.58 -19.31
N LEU A 68 -8.50 9.46 -18.50
CA LEU A 68 -7.09 9.84 -18.58
C LEU A 68 -6.29 8.95 -17.64
N LEU A 69 -5.35 8.18 -18.17
CA LEU A 69 -4.37 7.45 -17.37
C LEU A 69 -3.16 8.34 -17.12
N GLU A 70 -2.64 8.28 -15.91
CA GLU A 70 -1.42 8.92 -15.46
C GLU A 70 -0.45 7.87 -14.91
N TYR A 71 0.81 7.93 -15.31
CA TYR A 71 1.87 7.07 -14.81
C TYR A 71 3.12 7.88 -14.43
N ASP A 72 3.42 7.92 -13.12
CA ASP A 72 4.48 8.76 -12.54
C ASP A 72 5.81 8.02 -12.30
N GLY A 73 6.00 6.88 -12.96
CA GLY A 73 7.18 6.00 -12.78
C GLY A 73 6.89 4.83 -11.84
N SER A 74 6.01 5.01 -10.86
CA SER A 74 5.75 3.99 -9.84
C SER A 74 4.27 3.63 -9.73
N THR A 75 3.36 4.58 -9.99
CA THR A 75 1.93 4.41 -9.74
C THR A 75 1.12 4.76 -10.99
N TRP A 76 0.18 3.87 -11.35
CA TRP A 76 -0.86 4.16 -12.32
C TRP A 76 -2.08 4.77 -11.62
N ILE A 77 -2.61 5.86 -12.18
CA ILE A 77 -3.80 6.53 -11.67
C ILE A 77 -4.77 6.75 -12.85
N LEU A 78 -5.99 6.22 -12.72
CA LEU A 78 -7.07 6.52 -13.64
C LEU A 78 -7.85 7.75 -13.15
N HIS A 79 -7.95 8.75 -14.01
CA HIS A 79 -8.85 9.88 -13.87
C HIS A 79 -10.04 9.66 -14.82
N PRO A 80 -11.21 9.21 -14.33
CA PRO A 80 -12.34 8.87 -15.18
C PRO A 80 -12.78 10.05 -16.06
N SER A 81 -13.16 9.78 -17.31
CA SER A 81 -13.65 10.84 -18.17
C SER A 81 -14.91 11.47 -17.56
N PRO A 82 -15.00 12.80 -17.53
CA PRO A 82 -16.26 13.50 -17.27
C PRO A 82 -17.33 12.99 -18.23
N GLY A 83 -18.47 12.51 -17.70
CA GLY A 83 -19.55 11.94 -18.51
C GLY A 83 -19.30 10.54 -19.09
N GLY A 84 -18.18 9.88 -18.76
CA GLY A 84 -17.90 8.48 -19.14
C GLY A 84 -17.52 8.25 -20.60
N GLY A 85 -17.16 9.30 -21.34
CA GLY A 85 -16.72 9.20 -22.74
C GLY A 85 -15.30 8.66 -22.91
N ILE A 86 -14.95 8.32 -24.16
CA ILE A 86 -13.61 7.89 -24.56
C ILE A 86 -12.70 9.12 -24.72
N ILE A 87 -11.51 9.09 -24.11
CA ILE A 87 -10.47 10.09 -24.39
C ILE A 87 -9.62 9.61 -25.58
N ARG A 88 -9.75 10.32 -26.72
CA ARG A 88 -9.07 9.99 -27.98
C ARG A 88 -7.68 10.59 -28.08
N ALA A 89 -7.51 11.80 -27.55
CA ALA A 89 -6.27 12.54 -27.67
C ALA A 89 -5.91 13.21 -26.35
N VAL A 90 -4.61 13.21 -26.05
CA VAL A 90 -4.02 13.88 -24.90
C VAL A 90 -2.79 14.69 -25.33
N ALA A 91 -2.58 15.85 -24.74
CA ALA A 91 -1.38 16.67 -24.94
C ALA A 91 -1.03 17.41 -23.65
N ALA A 92 0.23 17.36 -23.24
CA ALA A 92 0.72 18.09 -22.07
C ALA A 92 1.48 19.35 -22.51
N ASP A 93 1.18 20.49 -21.88
CA ASP A 93 1.92 21.72 -22.11
C ASP A 93 3.12 21.90 -21.16
N SER A 94 3.92 22.94 -21.40
CA SER A 94 5.11 23.22 -20.59
C SER A 94 4.79 23.73 -19.17
N SER A 95 3.55 24.15 -18.91
CA SER A 95 3.10 24.63 -17.60
C SER A 95 2.55 23.52 -16.69
N GLY A 96 2.37 22.31 -17.24
CA GLY A 96 1.82 21.15 -16.54
C GLY A 96 0.30 21.01 -16.71
N VAL A 97 -0.32 21.71 -17.65
CA VAL A 97 -1.72 21.51 -18.04
C VAL A 97 -1.79 20.32 -18.99
N ILE A 98 -2.72 19.41 -18.73
CA ILE A 98 -2.97 18.26 -19.61
C ILE A 98 -4.27 18.50 -20.35
N TYR A 99 -4.24 18.60 -21.67
CA TYR A 99 -5.43 18.73 -22.50
C TYR A 99 -5.94 17.34 -22.92
N SER A 100 -7.25 17.18 -22.98
CA SER A 100 -7.88 15.94 -23.45
C SER A 100 -9.10 16.23 -24.33
N SER A 101 -9.39 15.34 -25.26
CA SER A 101 -10.58 15.45 -26.12
C SER A 101 -11.10 14.10 -26.61
N GLY A 102 -12.35 14.10 -27.07
CA GLY A 102 -13.04 12.92 -27.60
C GLY A 102 -14.32 13.30 -28.33
N TYR A 103 -15.33 12.44 -28.24
CA TYR A 103 -16.63 12.63 -28.88
C TYR A 103 -17.42 13.76 -28.21
N MET A 104 -17.62 14.88 -28.93
CA MET A 104 -18.37 16.05 -28.45
C MET A 104 -17.94 16.56 -27.05
N ASP A 105 -16.68 16.34 -26.67
CA ASP A 105 -16.10 16.77 -25.39
C ASP A 105 -14.62 17.12 -25.54
N LEU A 106 -14.22 18.17 -24.84
CA LEU A 106 -12.85 18.66 -24.77
C LEU A 106 -12.67 19.53 -23.52
N GLY A 107 -11.45 19.54 -23.00
CA GLY A 107 -11.11 20.26 -21.79
C GLY A 107 -9.66 20.05 -21.40
N TYR A 108 -9.36 20.39 -20.15
CA TYR A 108 -8.03 20.24 -19.61
C TYR A 108 -8.03 19.89 -18.12
N TRP A 109 -6.93 19.34 -17.66
CA TRP A 109 -6.70 18.88 -16.30
C TRP A 109 -5.62 19.73 -15.65
N LEU A 110 -5.90 20.23 -14.45
CA LEU A 110 -4.96 20.97 -13.62
C LEU A 110 -4.77 20.24 -12.31
N ARG A 111 -3.52 20.18 -11.83
CA ARG A 111 -3.24 19.70 -10.48
C ARG A 111 -3.66 20.76 -9.47
N ASP A 112 -4.48 20.36 -8.51
CA ASP A 112 -4.78 21.19 -7.35
C ASP A 112 -3.61 21.21 -6.35
N ASP A 113 -3.76 22.00 -5.29
CA ASP A 113 -2.72 22.13 -4.26
C ASP A 113 -2.51 20.83 -3.44
N PHE A 114 -3.38 19.82 -3.57
CA PHE A 114 -3.26 18.51 -2.93
C PHE A 114 -2.62 17.45 -3.86
N GLY A 115 -2.35 17.81 -5.13
CA GLY A 115 -1.74 16.93 -6.12
C GLY A 115 -2.73 16.15 -6.98
N MET A 116 -4.04 16.38 -6.84
CA MET A 116 -5.07 15.70 -7.61
C MET A 116 -5.37 16.45 -8.91
N LEU A 117 -5.53 15.72 -10.02
CA LEU A 117 -5.95 16.32 -11.29
C LEU A 117 -7.45 16.62 -11.28
N GLN A 118 -7.79 17.87 -11.56
CA GLN A 118 -9.16 18.37 -11.67
C GLN A 118 -9.46 18.74 -13.11
N TYR A 119 -10.56 18.21 -13.66
CA TYR A 119 -10.99 18.53 -15.02
C TYR A 119 -11.73 19.86 -15.10
N THR A 120 -11.36 20.67 -16.09
CA THR A 120 -12.10 21.85 -16.52
C THR A 120 -12.63 21.63 -17.92
N SER A 121 -13.96 21.58 -18.06
CA SER A 121 -14.61 21.38 -19.35
C SER A 121 -14.58 22.65 -20.19
N LEU A 122 -14.21 22.52 -21.47
CA LEU A 122 -14.33 23.57 -22.48
C LEU A 122 -15.58 23.37 -23.35
N LYS A 123 -16.40 22.36 -23.05
CA LYS A 123 -17.57 21.95 -23.85
C LYS A 123 -18.57 23.07 -24.10
N GLU A 124 -18.94 23.82 -23.06
CA GLU A 124 -19.91 24.91 -23.20
C GLU A 124 -19.39 26.06 -24.08
N MET A 125 -18.08 26.32 -24.03
CA MET A 125 -17.44 27.31 -24.89
C MET A 125 -17.33 26.84 -26.34
N ALA A 126 -17.14 25.53 -26.55
CA ALA A 126 -17.06 24.90 -27.86
C ALA A 126 -18.41 24.60 -28.50
N ARG A 127 -19.48 24.49 -27.71
CA ARG A 127 -20.84 24.10 -28.13
C ARG A 127 -21.35 24.88 -29.36
N PRO A 128 -21.17 26.22 -29.48
CA PRO A 128 -21.63 26.97 -30.66
C PRO A 128 -20.95 26.54 -31.97
N PHE A 129 -19.79 25.90 -31.90
CA PHE A 129 -19.01 25.48 -33.06
C PHE A 129 -19.16 24.00 -33.38
N PHE A 130 -19.76 23.20 -32.49
CA PHE A 130 -19.92 21.77 -32.73
C PHE A 130 -20.79 21.47 -33.95
N ILE A 131 -20.25 20.62 -34.81
CA ILE A 131 -21.01 19.94 -35.86
C ILE A 131 -21.56 18.60 -35.32
N PRO A 132 -22.68 18.10 -35.85
CA PRO A 132 -23.24 16.81 -35.43
C PRO A 132 -22.20 15.68 -35.52
N ASN A 133 -22.14 14.84 -34.47
CA ASN A 133 -21.25 13.70 -34.38
C ASN A 133 -19.74 14.02 -34.49
N VAL A 134 -19.33 15.24 -34.10
CA VAL A 134 -17.91 15.61 -34.13
C VAL A 134 -17.11 14.86 -33.07
N GLU A 135 -15.95 14.37 -33.48
CA GLU A 135 -14.96 13.74 -32.60
C GLU A 135 -13.58 14.34 -32.88
N TYR A 136 -12.86 14.67 -31.82
CA TYR A 136 -11.54 15.28 -31.89
C TYR A 136 -10.46 14.22 -31.66
N TRP A 137 -9.61 14.02 -32.66
CA TRP A 137 -8.67 12.90 -32.73
C TRP A 137 -7.22 13.28 -32.40
N ASN A 138 -6.88 14.57 -32.43
CA ASN A 138 -5.54 15.07 -32.08
C ASN A 138 -5.63 16.44 -31.40
N ILE A 139 -4.61 16.74 -30.59
CA ILE A 139 -4.42 18.04 -29.94
C ILE A 139 -3.03 18.54 -30.31
N TYR A 140 -2.92 19.78 -30.78
CA TYR A 140 -1.65 20.43 -31.08
C TYR A 140 -1.48 21.69 -30.23
N LEU A 141 -0.28 21.89 -29.70
CA LEU A 141 0.09 23.06 -28.90
C LEU A 141 0.99 23.96 -29.74
N LEU A 142 0.53 25.16 -30.09
CA LEU A 142 1.23 26.07 -31.00
C LEU A 142 1.15 27.51 -30.50
N GLY A 143 2.28 28.06 -30.02
CA GLY A 143 2.40 29.49 -29.70
C GLY A 143 1.36 30.01 -28.69
N GLY A 144 0.99 29.19 -27.70
CA GLY A 144 -0.07 29.52 -26.71
C GLY A 144 -1.49 29.14 -27.15
N LYS A 145 -1.67 28.67 -28.39
CA LYS A 145 -2.94 28.12 -28.90
C LYS A 145 -3.00 26.62 -28.65
N VAL A 146 -4.19 26.14 -28.29
CA VAL A 146 -4.52 24.71 -28.19
C VAL A 146 -5.48 24.39 -29.32
N ILE A 147 -5.07 23.51 -30.23
CA ILE A 147 -5.80 23.20 -31.45
C ILE A 147 -6.33 21.78 -31.36
N PHE A 148 -7.66 21.63 -31.27
CA PHE A 148 -8.35 20.34 -31.30
C PHE A 148 -8.78 20.03 -32.74
N ARG A 149 -8.33 18.90 -33.27
CA ARG A 149 -8.56 18.53 -34.67
C ARG A 149 -9.63 17.46 -34.80
N SER A 150 -10.67 17.76 -35.56
CA SER A 150 -11.59 16.77 -36.15
C SER A 150 -11.33 16.64 -37.66
N PHE A 151 -12.09 15.81 -38.37
CA PHE A 151 -11.89 15.63 -39.81
C PHE A 151 -12.33 16.82 -40.67
N THR A 152 -13.21 17.69 -40.18
CA THR A 152 -13.78 18.81 -40.98
C THR A 152 -13.68 20.15 -40.26
N GLN A 153 -13.06 20.18 -39.07
CA GLN A 153 -12.95 21.37 -38.24
C GLN A 153 -11.72 21.33 -37.35
N LEU A 154 -11.05 22.48 -37.20
CA LEU A 154 -10.14 22.79 -36.10
C LEU A 154 -10.86 23.69 -35.10
N LEU A 155 -10.87 23.31 -33.83
CA LEU A 155 -11.18 24.25 -32.75
C LEU A 155 -9.89 24.79 -32.15
N VAL A 156 -9.82 26.11 -31.99
CA VAL A 156 -8.66 26.80 -31.45
C VAL A 156 -9.06 27.48 -30.15
N TYR A 157 -8.46 27.04 -29.06
CA TYR A 157 -8.56 27.65 -27.74
C TYR A 157 -7.33 28.51 -27.46
N GLU A 158 -7.56 29.79 -27.18
CA GLU A 158 -6.51 30.78 -26.94
C GLU A 158 -7.05 31.87 -26.02
N ASN A 159 -6.30 32.25 -24.98
CA ASN A 159 -6.64 33.34 -24.07
C ASN A 159 -8.08 33.28 -23.51
N GLY A 160 -8.54 32.08 -23.15
CA GLY A 160 -9.89 31.87 -22.60
C GLY A 160 -11.02 31.99 -23.63
N LYS A 161 -10.73 32.01 -24.93
CA LYS A 161 -11.72 32.07 -26.02
C LYS A 161 -11.59 30.87 -26.93
N MET A 162 -12.71 30.47 -27.52
CA MET A 162 -12.79 29.41 -28.53
C MET A 162 -13.12 30.02 -29.89
N SER A 163 -12.46 29.51 -30.92
CA SER A 163 -12.77 29.81 -32.33
C SER A 163 -12.70 28.53 -33.16
N ALA A 164 -13.27 28.56 -34.36
CA ALA A 164 -13.33 27.40 -35.25
C ALA A 164 -12.84 27.76 -36.65
N ILE A 165 -12.09 26.84 -37.26
CA ILE A 165 -11.73 26.85 -38.68
C ILE A 165 -12.42 25.63 -39.28
N ASN A 166 -13.43 25.87 -40.11
CA ASN A 166 -14.16 24.81 -40.81
C ASN A 166 -13.54 24.57 -42.18
N PHE A 167 -13.57 23.31 -42.61
CA PHE A 167 -13.11 22.90 -43.92
C PHE A 167 -14.28 22.42 -44.77
N ASP A 168 -14.29 22.82 -46.04
CA ASP A 168 -15.23 22.30 -47.04
C ASP A 168 -14.83 20.90 -47.56
N PHE A 169 -13.73 20.37 -47.05
CA PHE A 169 -13.13 19.10 -47.42
C PHE A 169 -12.69 18.34 -46.18
N PHE A 170 -12.40 17.05 -46.38
CA PHE A 170 -11.97 16.17 -45.32
C PHE A 170 -10.45 16.31 -45.08
N VAL A 171 -10.07 16.63 -43.85
CA VAL A 171 -8.69 16.69 -43.37
C VAL A 171 -8.35 15.37 -42.66
N ASN A 172 -7.64 14.49 -43.38
CA ASN A 172 -7.32 13.14 -42.91
C ASN A 172 -6.36 13.15 -41.71
N SER A 173 -5.32 13.98 -41.80
CA SER A 173 -4.28 14.08 -40.78
C SER A 173 -3.66 15.48 -40.71
N ALA A 174 -2.96 15.76 -39.62
CA ALA A 174 -2.19 16.98 -39.41
C ALA A 174 -0.88 16.68 -38.67
N ALA A 175 0.11 17.54 -38.84
CA ALA A 175 1.41 17.43 -38.21
C ALA A 175 1.92 18.80 -37.79
N LEU A 176 2.49 18.90 -36.59
CA LEU A 176 3.16 20.09 -36.10
C LEU A 176 4.67 19.88 -36.22
N ILE A 177 5.32 20.62 -37.12
CA ILE A 177 6.74 20.47 -37.43
C ILE A 177 7.39 21.86 -37.38
N ASN A 178 8.45 22.02 -36.56
CA ASN A 178 9.19 23.27 -36.42
C ASN A 178 8.30 24.51 -36.19
N GLY A 179 7.26 24.38 -35.35
CA GLY A 179 6.33 25.46 -35.05
C GLY A 179 5.33 25.80 -36.17
N LYS A 180 5.22 24.97 -37.21
CA LYS A 180 4.24 25.13 -38.29
C LYS A 180 3.28 23.95 -38.33
N LEU A 181 1.99 24.23 -38.50
CA LEU A 181 0.96 23.22 -38.61
C LEU A 181 0.72 22.89 -40.09
N TYR A 182 0.85 21.62 -40.43
CA TYR A 182 0.56 21.09 -41.76
C TYR A 182 -0.67 20.21 -41.70
N ILE A 183 -1.55 20.32 -42.71
CA ILE A 183 -2.77 19.51 -42.83
C ILE A 183 -2.76 18.73 -44.14
N ASN A 184 -3.28 17.51 -44.13
CA ASN A 184 -3.52 16.74 -45.35
C ASN A 184 -4.99 16.82 -45.73
N VAL A 185 -5.25 17.47 -46.87
CA VAL A 185 -6.56 17.51 -47.50
C VAL A 185 -6.72 16.28 -48.38
N SER A 186 -7.80 15.54 -48.15
CA SER A 186 -8.06 14.27 -48.82
C SER A 186 -8.04 14.40 -50.34
N ASN A 187 -7.26 13.55 -50.99
CA ASN A 187 -7.02 13.52 -52.45
C ASN A 187 -6.44 14.81 -53.07
N GLN A 188 -6.04 15.82 -52.29
CA GLN A 188 -5.50 17.07 -52.85
C GLN A 188 -4.02 17.26 -52.54
N GLY A 189 -3.61 16.99 -51.30
CA GLY A 189 -2.22 17.19 -50.88
C GLY A 189 -2.04 17.67 -49.46
N ILE A 190 -0.88 18.26 -49.21
CA ILE A 190 -0.44 18.79 -47.93
C ILE A 190 -0.38 20.32 -48.02
N TYR A 191 -0.96 20.98 -47.03
CA TYR A 191 -1.05 22.43 -46.93
C TYR A 191 -0.43 22.90 -45.61
N GLU A 192 0.27 24.02 -45.63
CA GLU A 192 0.70 24.75 -44.44
C GLU A 192 -0.44 25.65 -43.96
N MET A 193 -0.79 25.57 -42.68
CA MET A 193 -1.74 26.47 -42.04
C MET A 193 -1.02 27.74 -41.58
N ARG A 194 -1.36 28.88 -42.19
CA ARG A 194 -0.94 30.23 -41.77
C ARG A 194 -2.16 30.98 -41.25
N ASP A 195 -2.34 30.93 -39.93
CA ASP A 195 -3.57 31.32 -39.25
C ASP A 195 -4.80 30.58 -39.80
N SER A 196 -5.65 31.25 -40.57
CA SER A 196 -6.81 30.66 -41.25
C SER A 196 -6.56 30.34 -42.73
N LEU A 197 -5.43 30.79 -43.28
CA LEU A 197 -5.08 30.57 -44.68
C LEU A 197 -4.40 29.21 -44.87
N GLN A 198 -4.79 28.51 -45.92
CA GLN A 198 -4.19 27.24 -46.34
C GLN A 198 -3.27 27.49 -47.52
N VAL A 199 -1.96 27.34 -47.30
CA VAL A 199 -0.96 27.52 -48.35
C VAL A 199 -0.55 26.14 -48.88
N PRO A 200 -0.78 25.83 -50.17
CA PRO A 200 -0.40 24.54 -50.74
C PRO A 200 1.11 24.34 -50.65
N LEU A 201 1.54 23.18 -50.15
CA LEU A 201 2.96 22.80 -50.05
C LEU A 201 3.29 21.68 -51.05
N PHE A 202 2.56 20.56 -50.98
CA PHE A 202 2.68 19.47 -51.92
C PHE A 202 1.29 19.09 -52.42
N THR A 203 1.03 19.24 -53.71
CA THR A 203 -0.28 18.95 -54.32
C THR A 203 -0.12 18.17 -55.63
N GLY A 204 -1.23 17.59 -56.11
CA GLY A 204 -1.30 16.90 -57.40
C GLY A 204 -1.76 15.44 -57.31
N ASP A 205 -1.83 14.78 -58.46
CA ASP A 205 -2.44 13.44 -58.60
C ASP A 205 -1.78 12.35 -57.76
N PHE A 206 -0.54 12.55 -57.33
CA PHE A 206 0.17 11.65 -56.42
C PHE A 206 -0.66 11.32 -55.16
N PHE A 207 -1.39 12.31 -54.62
CA PHE A 207 -2.15 12.17 -53.38
C PHE A 207 -3.51 11.47 -53.54
N ASN A 208 -3.94 11.18 -54.77
CA ASN A 208 -5.18 10.44 -55.01
C ASN A 208 -5.10 9.05 -54.38
N GLY A 209 -6.06 8.74 -53.50
CA GLY A 209 -6.12 7.47 -52.77
C GLY A 209 -5.04 7.27 -51.72
N LYS A 210 -4.25 8.30 -51.37
CA LYS A 210 -3.19 8.22 -50.34
C LYS A 210 -3.57 9.03 -49.12
N THR A 211 -4.03 8.34 -48.07
CA THR A 211 -4.35 8.95 -46.77
C THR A 211 -3.08 9.16 -45.97
N MET A 212 -2.77 10.40 -45.59
CA MET A 212 -1.65 10.68 -44.69
C MET A 212 -1.93 10.14 -43.28
N ARG A 213 -0.94 9.46 -42.68
CA ARG A 213 -0.96 9.02 -41.27
C ARG A 213 0.03 9.79 -40.42
N PHE A 214 1.21 10.10 -40.97
CA PHE A 214 2.17 11.00 -40.34
C PHE A 214 2.93 11.80 -41.40
N LEU A 215 3.52 12.90 -40.96
CA LEU A 215 4.48 13.70 -41.70
C LEU A 215 5.63 14.03 -40.75
N LEU A 216 6.86 13.67 -41.09
CA LEU A 216 8.06 13.90 -40.27
C LEU A 216 9.10 14.71 -41.05
N PRO A 217 9.88 15.58 -40.40
CA PRO A 217 10.97 16.28 -41.07
C PRO A 217 12.12 15.31 -41.42
N HIS A 218 12.80 15.54 -42.54
CA HIS A 218 13.91 14.71 -43.02
C HIS A 218 15.04 15.54 -43.65
N GLY A 219 15.66 16.40 -42.83
CA GLY A 219 16.60 17.43 -43.28
C GLY A 219 15.90 18.75 -43.62
N GLU A 220 16.59 19.63 -44.33
CA GLU A 220 16.02 20.91 -44.79
C GLU A 220 15.04 20.69 -45.96
N ASP A 221 13.84 21.26 -45.85
CA ASP A 221 12.77 21.28 -46.88
C ASP A 221 12.37 19.91 -47.45
N LYS A 222 12.61 18.84 -46.68
CA LYS A 222 12.21 17.47 -47.02
C LYS A 222 11.38 16.85 -45.92
N PHE A 223 10.42 16.02 -46.33
CA PHE A 223 9.49 15.37 -45.41
C PHE A 223 9.33 13.90 -45.72
N LEU A 224 9.23 13.08 -44.68
CA LEU A 224 8.77 11.70 -44.79
C LEU A 224 7.25 11.66 -44.59
N LEU A 225 6.56 11.24 -45.64
CA LEU A 225 5.11 11.01 -45.64
C LEU A 225 4.82 9.52 -45.46
N GLY A 226 4.24 9.16 -44.33
CA GLY A 226 3.65 7.83 -44.13
C GLY A 226 2.20 7.82 -44.56
N THR A 227 1.84 6.89 -45.45
CA THR A 227 0.47 6.69 -45.93
C THR A 227 -0.14 5.43 -45.36
N ASP A 228 -1.47 5.36 -45.23
CA ASP A 228 -2.16 4.19 -44.68
C ASP A 228 -1.83 2.88 -45.40
N SER A 229 -1.71 2.87 -46.73
CA SER A 229 -1.70 1.64 -47.56
C SER A 229 -0.70 1.66 -48.71
N HIS A 230 0.03 2.75 -48.92
CA HIS A 230 1.01 2.89 -50.02
C HIS A 230 2.46 3.02 -49.54
N GLY A 231 2.68 2.84 -48.24
CA GLY A 231 3.99 2.94 -47.60
C GLY A 231 4.44 4.38 -47.31
N ILE A 232 5.76 4.58 -47.30
CA ILE A 232 6.46 5.80 -46.90
C ILE A 232 7.16 6.44 -48.11
N PHE A 233 6.93 7.74 -48.29
CA PHE A 233 7.49 8.53 -49.38
C PHE A 233 8.36 9.66 -48.85
N LEU A 234 9.47 9.93 -49.55
CA LEU A 234 10.24 11.14 -49.38
C LEU A 234 9.66 12.23 -50.29
N LEU A 235 9.23 13.32 -49.67
CA LEU A 235 8.71 14.51 -50.33
C LEU A 235 9.79 15.59 -50.36
N SER A 236 10.03 16.16 -51.54
CA SER A 236 10.90 17.31 -51.76
C SER A 236 10.34 18.15 -52.90
N GLU A 237 10.89 19.35 -53.13
CA GLU A 237 10.42 20.24 -54.19
C GLU A 237 10.40 19.51 -55.55
N GLY A 238 9.20 19.37 -56.13
CA GLY A 238 8.99 18.73 -57.43
C GLY A 238 9.18 17.20 -57.47
N LYS A 239 9.41 16.51 -56.36
CA LYS A 239 9.68 15.05 -56.36
C LYS A 239 9.01 14.33 -55.19
N GLN A 240 8.28 13.25 -55.51
CA GLN A 240 7.71 12.29 -54.57
C GLN A 240 8.19 10.89 -54.93
N GLU A 241 9.03 10.29 -54.08
CA GLU A 241 9.58 8.95 -54.32
C GLU A 241 9.43 8.05 -53.09
N ALA A 242 9.38 6.74 -53.29
CA ALA A 242 9.40 5.80 -52.18
C ALA A 242 10.70 6.00 -51.38
N TRP A 243 10.60 6.13 -50.06
CA TRP A 243 11.77 6.41 -49.22
C TRP A 243 12.79 5.27 -49.29
N ASN A 244 12.31 4.03 -49.16
CA ASN A 244 13.08 2.82 -49.39
C ASN A 244 12.17 1.77 -50.05
N PRO A 245 12.39 1.39 -51.32
CA PRO A 245 11.51 0.49 -52.05
C PRO A 245 11.28 -0.87 -51.39
N TYR A 246 12.30 -1.41 -50.70
CA TYR A 246 12.24 -2.74 -50.08
C TYR A 246 11.28 -2.76 -48.90
N ILE A 247 11.36 -1.76 -48.01
CA ILE A 247 10.47 -1.68 -46.84
C ILE A 247 9.09 -1.12 -47.21
N ASN A 248 8.97 -0.43 -48.34
CA ASN A 248 7.71 0.15 -48.77
C ASN A 248 6.64 -0.91 -49.03
N GLU A 249 7.02 -2.05 -49.62
CA GLU A 249 6.12 -3.17 -49.84
C GLU A 249 5.59 -3.73 -48.50
N TYR A 250 6.46 -3.87 -47.50
CA TYR A 250 6.08 -4.29 -46.15
C TYR A 250 5.02 -3.35 -45.55
N PHE A 251 5.27 -2.03 -45.57
CA PHE A 251 4.33 -1.06 -45.01
C PHE A 251 3.03 -0.91 -45.81
N SER A 252 3.04 -1.20 -47.11
CA SER A 252 1.82 -1.23 -47.92
C SER A 252 0.87 -2.35 -47.50
N LYS A 253 1.40 -3.47 -46.96
CA LYS A 253 0.61 -4.63 -46.52
C LYS A 253 0.17 -4.54 -45.06
N ASN A 254 0.96 -3.90 -44.19
CA ASN A 254 0.74 -3.91 -42.74
C ASN A 254 -0.03 -2.69 -42.18
N GLN A 255 -0.41 -1.76 -43.05
CA GLN A 255 -1.18 -0.56 -42.75
C GLN A 255 -0.55 0.36 -41.70
N ILE A 256 0.08 1.45 -42.13
CA ILE A 256 0.69 2.44 -41.23
C ILE A 256 -0.40 3.16 -40.42
N ASN A 257 -0.12 3.42 -39.14
CA ASN A 257 -0.97 4.27 -38.30
C ASN A 257 -0.22 5.42 -37.64
N ARG A 258 1.01 5.21 -37.19
CA ARG A 258 1.81 6.21 -36.46
C ARG A 258 3.24 6.26 -36.96
N GLY A 259 3.84 7.44 -36.86
CA GLY A 259 5.25 7.66 -37.10
C GLY A 259 5.78 8.62 -36.04
N CYS A 260 6.96 8.31 -35.51
CA CYS A 260 7.65 9.10 -34.51
C CYS A 260 9.12 9.27 -34.95
N LEU A 261 9.62 10.50 -34.90
CA LEU A 261 11.03 10.79 -35.13
C LEU A 261 11.75 10.79 -33.78
N LEU A 262 12.76 9.94 -33.64
CA LEU A 262 13.57 9.86 -32.43
C LEU A 262 14.65 10.95 -32.42
N SER A 263 15.19 11.25 -31.24
CA SER A 263 16.30 12.21 -31.05
C SER A 263 17.58 11.79 -31.79
N THR A 264 17.76 10.50 -32.04
CA THR A 264 18.86 9.92 -32.83
C THR A 264 18.75 10.21 -34.33
N GLY A 265 17.58 10.67 -34.80
CA GLY A 265 17.24 10.81 -36.22
C GLY A 265 16.66 9.54 -36.84
N ASP A 266 16.53 8.45 -36.07
CA ASP A 266 15.83 7.24 -36.49
C ASP A 266 14.32 7.45 -36.53
N VAL A 267 13.64 6.66 -37.36
CA VAL A 267 12.19 6.75 -37.58
C VAL A 267 11.51 5.50 -37.06
N LEU A 268 10.62 5.67 -36.08
CA LEU A 268 9.83 4.60 -35.53
C LEU A 268 8.42 4.60 -36.13
N ILE A 269 8.01 3.46 -36.67
CA ILE A 269 6.73 3.31 -37.36
C ILE A 269 5.85 2.33 -36.59
N GLY A 270 4.62 2.75 -36.28
CA GLY A 270 3.58 1.89 -35.73
C GLY A 270 2.53 1.53 -36.78
N THR A 271 2.18 0.26 -36.87
CA THR A 271 1.23 -0.29 -37.84
C THR A 271 -0.04 -0.81 -37.17
N ILE A 272 -1.05 -1.16 -37.97
CA ILE A 272 -2.28 -1.80 -37.46
C ILE A 272 -2.10 -3.31 -37.35
N LEU A 273 -1.32 -3.92 -38.24
CA LEU A 273 -1.29 -5.38 -38.41
C LEU A 273 -0.04 -6.05 -37.84
N ASP A 274 1.07 -5.32 -37.65
CA ASP A 274 2.38 -5.93 -37.33
C ASP A 274 3.26 -5.08 -36.41
N GLY A 275 2.65 -4.43 -35.40
CA GLY A 275 3.40 -3.79 -34.31
C GLY A 275 4.24 -2.58 -34.73
N ILE A 276 5.45 -2.46 -34.18
CA ILE A 276 6.37 -1.34 -34.39
C ILE A 276 7.67 -1.74 -35.09
N THR A 277 8.20 -0.88 -35.95
CA THR A 277 9.48 -1.06 -36.64
C THR A 277 10.35 0.18 -36.48
N LEU A 278 11.59 0.02 -36.02
CA LEU A 278 12.57 1.11 -36.00
C LEU A 278 13.41 1.05 -37.27
N LEU A 279 13.52 2.19 -37.95
CA LEU A 279 14.28 2.36 -39.18
C LEU A 279 15.37 3.40 -38.96
N ASP A 280 16.53 3.20 -39.55
CA ASP A 280 17.52 4.28 -39.64
C ASP A 280 17.07 5.42 -40.58
N SER A 281 17.86 6.48 -40.69
CA SER A 281 17.59 7.60 -41.58
C SER A 281 17.54 7.23 -43.08
N GLY A 282 18.04 6.05 -43.48
CA GLY A 282 17.95 5.51 -44.85
C GLY A 282 16.77 4.55 -45.08
N GLY A 283 15.94 4.29 -44.06
CA GLY A 283 14.83 3.35 -44.14
C GLY A 283 15.26 1.89 -44.03
N ILE A 284 16.45 1.61 -43.47
CA ILE A 284 16.92 0.25 -43.18
C ILE A 284 16.37 -0.17 -41.80
N PRO A 285 15.67 -1.31 -41.68
CA PRO A 285 15.18 -1.80 -40.39
C PRO A 285 16.34 -2.09 -39.43
N LYS A 286 16.27 -1.48 -38.24
CA LYS A 286 17.14 -1.79 -37.10
C LYS A 286 16.58 -2.96 -36.31
N TRP A 287 15.30 -2.91 -35.97
CA TRP A 287 14.58 -3.99 -35.29
C TRP A 287 13.07 -3.86 -35.51
N HIS A 288 12.35 -4.94 -35.23
CA HIS A 288 10.90 -5.05 -35.39
C HIS A 288 10.30 -5.80 -34.21
N LEU A 289 9.25 -5.22 -33.61
CA LEU A 289 8.52 -5.81 -32.50
C LEU A 289 7.04 -5.97 -32.85
N ASN A 290 6.47 -7.11 -32.48
CA ASN A 290 5.07 -7.47 -32.63
C ASN A 290 4.66 -8.47 -31.53
N SER A 291 3.44 -9.00 -31.63
CA SER A 291 2.90 -9.92 -30.62
C SER A 291 3.59 -11.28 -30.56
N ALA A 292 4.40 -11.64 -31.56
CA ALA A 292 5.15 -12.90 -31.58
C ALA A 292 6.52 -12.78 -30.89
N ASN A 293 6.98 -11.57 -30.56
CA ASN A 293 8.32 -11.35 -30.01
C ASN A 293 8.38 -10.31 -28.88
N GLY A 294 7.26 -10.03 -28.21
CA GLY A 294 7.24 -9.32 -26.92
C GLY A 294 6.14 -8.28 -26.74
N MET A 295 5.51 -7.80 -27.82
CA MET A 295 4.40 -6.83 -27.67
C MET A 295 3.10 -7.51 -27.22
N GLN A 296 2.24 -6.77 -26.53
CA GLN A 296 0.90 -7.27 -26.17
C GLN A 296 -0.06 -7.33 -27.37
N ASN A 297 0.15 -6.47 -28.36
CA ASN A 297 -0.78 -6.29 -29.47
C ASN A 297 -0.11 -5.63 -30.68
N ASN A 298 -0.54 -6.01 -31.87
CA ASN A 298 0.01 -5.46 -33.12
C ASN A 298 -0.60 -4.11 -33.52
N THR A 299 -1.79 -3.77 -33.03
CA THR A 299 -2.50 -2.55 -33.43
C THR A 299 -2.03 -1.37 -32.58
N VAL A 300 -1.10 -0.60 -33.15
CA VAL A 300 -0.49 0.58 -32.51
C VAL A 300 -1.34 1.80 -32.77
N LEU A 301 -1.96 2.37 -31.73
CA LEU A 301 -2.87 3.51 -31.81
C LEU A 301 -2.23 4.84 -31.42
N GLY A 302 -1.23 4.82 -30.54
CA GLY A 302 -0.41 5.98 -30.18
C GLY A 302 1.04 5.57 -30.01
N LEU A 303 1.95 6.48 -30.32
CA LEU A 303 3.39 6.22 -30.30
C LEU A 303 4.12 7.49 -29.87
N PHE A 304 5.00 7.37 -28.89
CA PHE A 304 5.71 8.52 -28.31
C PHE A 304 7.10 8.11 -27.84
N SER A 305 8.08 8.99 -28.07
CA SER A 305 9.40 8.90 -27.45
C SER A 305 9.44 9.84 -26.27
N ASP A 306 9.77 9.34 -25.08
CA ASP A 306 10.02 10.20 -23.92
C ASP A 306 11.37 10.94 -24.03
N ARG A 307 11.65 11.80 -23.04
CA ARG A 307 12.84 12.66 -23.01
C ARG A 307 14.14 11.88 -22.86
N GLU A 308 14.05 10.71 -22.24
CA GLU A 308 15.12 9.73 -22.06
C GLU A 308 15.34 8.91 -23.35
N GLY A 309 14.43 9.01 -24.33
CA GLY A 309 14.49 8.35 -25.62
C GLY A 309 13.71 7.03 -25.67
N ASN A 310 13.03 6.66 -24.59
CA ASN A 310 12.29 5.42 -24.52
C ASN A 310 11.00 5.53 -25.32
N ILE A 311 10.53 4.38 -25.77
CA ILE A 311 9.38 4.28 -26.64
C ILE A 311 8.18 3.81 -25.83
N TRP A 312 7.10 4.56 -25.93
CA TRP A 312 5.80 4.23 -25.37
C TRP A 312 4.80 3.99 -26.49
N SER A 313 4.19 2.81 -26.48
CA SER A 313 3.18 2.40 -27.45
C SER A 313 1.82 2.26 -26.76
N ALA A 314 0.87 3.10 -27.17
CA ALA A 314 -0.53 2.96 -26.78
C ALA A 314 -1.21 2.03 -27.79
N LEU A 315 -1.69 0.88 -27.30
CA LEU A 315 -2.18 -0.21 -28.14
C LEU A 315 -3.70 -0.35 -28.05
N ASP A 316 -4.26 -1.12 -28.98
CA ASP A 316 -5.64 -1.59 -28.86
C ASP A 316 -5.85 -2.48 -27.63
N HIS A 317 -4.79 -3.17 -27.21
CA HIS A 317 -4.74 -3.96 -25.98
C HIS A 317 -3.44 -3.70 -25.21
N GLY A 318 -3.53 -2.89 -24.15
CA GLY A 318 -2.43 -2.59 -23.24
C GLY A 318 -1.60 -1.36 -23.61
N ILE A 319 -0.52 -1.17 -22.87
CA ILE A 319 0.52 -0.17 -23.12
C ILE A 319 1.86 -0.90 -23.06
N ASP A 320 2.69 -0.72 -24.09
CA ASP A 320 4.04 -1.29 -24.13
C ASP A 320 5.09 -0.19 -23.99
N TYR A 321 6.13 -0.50 -23.22
CA TYR A 321 7.31 0.32 -23.02
C TYR A 321 8.54 -0.41 -23.58
N VAL A 322 9.39 0.30 -24.31
CA VAL A 322 10.64 -0.21 -24.86
C VAL A 322 11.75 0.79 -24.52
N ALA A 323 12.79 0.34 -23.82
CA ALA A 323 13.88 1.20 -23.37
C ALA A 323 14.75 1.71 -24.55
N ALA A 324 15.24 2.95 -24.44
CA ALA A 324 16.02 3.64 -25.47
C ALA A 324 17.44 3.10 -25.63
N ASP A 325 18.08 2.81 -24.50
CA ASP A 325 19.49 2.46 -24.39
C ASP A 325 19.64 1.20 -23.53
N ARG A 326 20.64 0.39 -23.87
CA ARG A 326 20.78 -1.01 -23.47
C ARG A 326 20.74 -1.16 -21.95
N ALA A 327 19.92 -2.12 -21.49
CA ALA A 327 20.04 -2.74 -20.18
C ALA A 327 21.50 -3.00 -19.87
N LYS A 328 21.94 -2.62 -18.66
CA LYS A 328 23.32 -2.50 -18.10
C LYS A 328 24.27 -3.68 -18.39
N GLY A 329 24.53 -3.96 -19.67
CA GLY A 329 25.18 -5.17 -20.17
C GLY A 329 24.38 -6.46 -19.96
N ILE A 330 23.05 -6.45 -19.98
CA ILE A 330 22.20 -7.66 -19.79
C ILE A 330 21.14 -7.72 -20.88
N HIS A 331 20.98 -8.87 -21.52
CA HIS A 331 19.93 -9.09 -22.53
C HIS A 331 19.19 -10.38 -22.25
N PHE A 332 17.89 -10.32 -22.01
CA PHE A 332 17.06 -11.49 -21.72
C PHE A 332 16.49 -12.10 -23.00
N PHE A 333 16.49 -13.43 -23.06
CA PHE A 333 15.90 -14.23 -24.13
C PHE A 333 14.94 -15.24 -23.50
N SER A 334 13.68 -15.18 -23.89
CA SER A 334 12.64 -16.13 -23.47
C SER A 334 11.95 -16.74 -24.69
N PRO A 335 12.63 -17.63 -25.44
CA PRO A 335 12.02 -18.30 -26.60
C PRO A 335 10.78 -19.11 -26.20
N ASP A 336 9.75 -19.07 -27.05
CA ASP A 336 8.50 -19.78 -26.80
C ASP A 336 8.70 -21.28 -26.56
N GLY A 337 8.05 -21.80 -25.52
CA GLY A 337 8.07 -23.23 -25.18
C GLY A 337 9.38 -23.73 -24.54
N LEU A 338 10.33 -22.83 -24.26
CA LEU A 338 11.54 -23.16 -23.52
C LEU A 338 11.25 -23.14 -22.00
N GLY A 339 11.62 -24.21 -21.29
CA GLY A 339 11.53 -24.27 -19.83
C GLY A 339 12.78 -23.73 -19.14
N ALA A 340 13.00 -24.19 -17.90
CA ALA A 340 14.17 -23.82 -17.10
C ALA A 340 15.46 -24.35 -17.73
N VAL A 341 16.39 -23.45 -18.05
CA VAL A 341 17.69 -23.75 -18.65
C VAL A 341 18.71 -23.96 -17.54
N TYR A 342 19.28 -25.15 -17.43
CA TYR A 342 20.26 -25.50 -16.40
C TYR A 342 21.70 -25.37 -16.87
N ASP A 343 21.92 -25.57 -18.18
CA ASP A 343 23.23 -25.45 -18.79
C ASP A 343 23.14 -25.10 -20.28
N ALA A 344 24.23 -24.60 -20.84
CA ALA A 344 24.34 -24.23 -22.24
C ALA A 344 25.68 -24.68 -22.83
N ALA A 345 25.72 -24.95 -24.14
CA ALA A 345 26.96 -25.25 -24.83
C ALA A 345 26.94 -24.80 -26.30
N PHE A 346 28.10 -24.39 -26.78
CA PHE A 346 28.33 -24.07 -28.20
C PHE A 346 28.96 -25.26 -28.87
N PHE A 347 28.27 -25.81 -29.87
CA PHE A 347 28.74 -26.99 -30.57
C PHE A 347 28.26 -26.98 -32.02
N GLU A 348 29.16 -27.28 -32.98
CA GLU A 348 28.85 -27.34 -34.42
C GLU A 348 28.10 -26.11 -34.97
N GLY A 349 28.42 -24.90 -34.49
CA GLY A 349 27.79 -23.64 -34.92
C GLY A 349 26.36 -23.42 -34.40
N ARG A 350 25.96 -24.21 -33.39
CA ARG A 350 24.65 -24.14 -32.73
C ARG A 350 24.80 -23.83 -31.25
N LEU A 351 23.78 -23.20 -30.69
CA LEU A 351 23.60 -23.05 -29.25
C LEU A 351 22.70 -24.17 -28.75
N TYR A 352 23.21 -25.01 -27.87
CA TYR A 352 22.48 -26.06 -27.19
C TYR A 352 22.09 -25.60 -25.79
N LEU A 353 20.83 -25.78 -25.42
CA LEU A 353 20.29 -25.46 -24.10
C LEU A 353 19.77 -26.75 -23.43
N GLY A 354 20.36 -27.08 -22.30
CA GLY A 354 19.93 -28.18 -21.45
C GLY A 354 18.85 -27.71 -20.51
N THR A 355 17.63 -28.22 -20.66
CA THR A 355 16.46 -27.76 -19.89
C THR A 355 15.87 -28.84 -19.00
N ASN A 356 14.84 -28.48 -18.23
CA ASN A 356 14.01 -29.46 -17.50
C ASN A 356 13.20 -30.40 -18.39
N GLN A 357 13.04 -30.10 -19.68
CA GLN A 357 12.23 -30.88 -20.61
C GLN A 357 13.06 -31.67 -21.63
N GLY A 358 14.30 -31.22 -21.87
CA GLY A 358 15.28 -31.91 -22.70
C GLY A 358 16.33 -30.98 -23.25
N LEU A 359 17.06 -31.46 -24.25
CA LEU A 359 18.02 -30.67 -24.99
C LEU A 359 17.33 -29.95 -26.15
N TYR A 360 17.59 -28.66 -26.27
CA TYR A 360 17.12 -27.83 -27.39
C TYR A 360 18.30 -27.26 -28.16
N GLU A 361 18.15 -27.08 -29.47
CA GLU A 361 19.14 -26.44 -30.33
C GLU A 361 18.58 -25.21 -31.04
N GLY A 362 19.39 -24.15 -31.07
CA GLY A 362 19.12 -22.89 -31.75
C GLY A 362 20.27 -22.47 -32.65
N ARG A 363 20.01 -21.54 -33.57
CA ARG A 363 21.05 -20.97 -34.45
C ARG A 363 21.86 -19.94 -33.67
N LEU A 364 23.19 -20.04 -33.74
CA LEU A 364 24.07 -19.14 -32.99
C LEU A 364 23.90 -17.66 -33.38
N GLY A 365 23.62 -17.37 -34.66
CA GLY A 365 23.42 -16.00 -35.16
C GLY A 365 22.03 -15.41 -34.90
N ASP A 366 21.11 -16.18 -34.31
CA ASP A 366 19.72 -15.81 -34.07
C ASP A 366 19.28 -16.29 -32.68
N LEU A 367 19.72 -15.56 -31.65
CA LEU A 367 19.50 -15.90 -30.24
C LEU A 367 18.04 -15.73 -29.80
N SER A 368 17.29 -14.86 -30.46
CA SER A 368 15.84 -14.70 -30.27
C SER A 368 15.00 -15.68 -31.11
N GLY A 369 15.65 -16.43 -32.01
CA GLY A 369 15.00 -17.36 -32.92
C GLY A 369 14.41 -18.59 -32.25
N PRO A 370 13.66 -19.41 -33.00
CA PRO A 370 13.04 -20.61 -32.47
C PRO A 370 14.08 -21.67 -32.09
N PHE A 371 13.88 -22.29 -30.93
CA PHE A 371 14.66 -23.44 -30.47
C PHE A 371 13.94 -24.73 -30.82
N THR A 372 14.67 -25.72 -31.34
CA THR A 372 14.13 -27.03 -31.73
C THR A 372 14.56 -28.10 -30.73
N PHE A 373 13.60 -28.89 -30.26
CA PHE A 373 13.87 -30.02 -29.38
C PHE A 373 14.73 -31.09 -30.09
N VAL A 374 15.77 -31.60 -29.42
CA VAL A 374 16.62 -32.69 -29.93
C VAL A 374 15.97 -34.04 -29.60
N PRO A 375 15.51 -34.83 -30.59
CA PRO A 375 14.81 -36.08 -30.32
C PRO A 375 15.65 -37.07 -29.49
N GLY A 376 15.00 -37.77 -28.56
CA GLY A 376 15.62 -38.80 -27.71
C GLY A 376 16.18 -38.29 -26.38
N THR A 377 16.17 -36.97 -26.15
CA THR A 377 16.65 -36.35 -24.91
C THR A 377 15.52 -35.89 -23.99
N GLN A 378 14.36 -36.56 -24.02
CA GLN A 378 13.21 -36.17 -23.18
C GLN A 378 13.52 -36.35 -21.69
N GLY A 379 13.34 -35.27 -20.94
CA GLY A 379 13.59 -35.21 -19.50
C GLY A 379 14.63 -34.15 -19.11
N GLN A 380 15.03 -34.17 -17.86
CA GLN A 380 15.91 -33.17 -17.27
C GLN A 380 17.36 -33.36 -17.73
N VAL A 381 17.91 -32.33 -18.36
CA VAL A 381 19.34 -32.16 -18.65
C VAL A 381 19.98 -31.34 -17.53
N TRP A 382 21.14 -31.77 -17.04
CA TRP A 382 21.84 -31.14 -15.92
C TRP A 382 23.19 -30.50 -16.27
N ASP A 383 23.90 -31.09 -17.23
CA ASP A 383 25.28 -30.74 -17.56
C ASP A 383 25.51 -30.94 -19.07
N LEU A 384 26.18 -29.99 -19.69
CA LEU A 384 26.58 -30.01 -21.09
C LEU A 384 28.10 -29.80 -21.16
N SER A 385 28.79 -30.74 -21.82
CA SER A 385 30.23 -30.63 -22.02
C SER A 385 30.63 -30.99 -23.43
N VAL A 386 31.47 -30.16 -24.04
CA VAL A 386 32.04 -30.43 -25.36
C VAL A 386 33.35 -31.18 -25.18
N ILE A 387 33.40 -32.43 -25.65
CA ILE A 387 34.59 -33.28 -25.58
C ILE A 387 34.89 -33.81 -26.98
N GLY A 388 36.03 -33.39 -27.53
CA GLY A 388 36.38 -33.70 -28.92
C GLY A 388 35.34 -33.14 -29.88
N ASN A 389 34.82 -34.00 -30.76
CA ASN A 389 33.76 -33.66 -31.73
C ASN A 389 32.38 -34.15 -31.26
N HIS A 390 32.14 -34.17 -29.95
CA HIS A 390 30.87 -34.60 -29.38
C HIS A 390 30.40 -33.62 -28.29
N LEU A 391 29.11 -33.35 -28.29
CA LEU A 391 28.43 -32.76 -27.14
C LEU A 391 27.97 -33.89 -26.22
N ILE A 392 28.49 -33.92 -25.00
CA ILE A 392 28.09 -34.85 -23.96
C ILE A 392 27.00 -34.20 -23.12
N VAL A 393 25.91 -34.93 -22.92
CA VAL A 393 24.69 -34.47 -22.28
C VAL A 393 24.47 -35.30 -21.02
N GLY A 394 24.70 -34.69 -19.86
CA GLY A 394 24.33 -35.23 -18.57
C GLY A 394 22.83 -35.09 -18.33
N HIS A 395 22.14 -36.22 -18.13
CA HIS A 395 20.69 -36.29 -18.09
C HIS A 395 20.19 -37.23 -16.97
N ASN A 396 18.94 -37.07 -16.54
CA ASN A 396 18.30 -37.93 -15.52
C ASN A 396 18.38 -39.43 -15.85
N ASN A 397 18.18 -39.78 -17.11
CA ASN A 397 18.13 -41.17 -17.57
C ASN A 397 19.50 -41.76 -17.96
N GLY A 398 20.58 -40.99 -17.84
CA GLY A 398 21.88 -41.44 -18.32
C GLY A 398 22.73 -40.33 -18.92
N THR A 399 23.74 -40.73 -19.68
CA THR A 399 24.57 -39.80 -20.46
C THR A 399 24.37 -40.07 -21.93
N PHE A 400 24.17 -38.99 -22.68
CA PHE A 400 24.02 -39.02 -24.13
C PHE A 400 25.22 -38.35 -24.80
N SER A 401 25.52 -38.78 -26.00
CA SER A 401 26.42 -38.09 -26.92
C SER A 401 25.60 -37.55 -28.09
N VAL A 402 25.83 -36.30 -28.46
CA VAL A 402 25.20 -35.63 -29.58
C VAL A 402 26.27 -35.23 -30.59
N SER A 403 26.03 -35.56 -31.87
CA SER A 403 26.83 -35.12 -33.01
C SER A 403 25.94 -35.07 -34.25
N GLY A 404 26.08 -34.04 -35.09
CA GLY A 404 25.24 -33.84 -36.27
C GLY A 404 23.73 -33.78 -35.95
N GLY A 405 23.36 -33.25 -34.78
CA GLY A 405 21.98 -33.14 -34.30
C GLY A 405 21.31 -34.46 -33.87
N LYS A 406 22.04 -35.58 -33.85
CA LYS A 406 21.51 -36.88 -33.40
C LYS A 406 22.02 -37.23 -32.01
N SER A 407 21.11 -37.61 -31.12
CA SER A 407 21.45 -38.10 -29.78
C SER A 407 21.67 -39.61 -29.77
N THR A 408 22.63 -40.08 -28.97
CA THR A 408 22.91 -41.51 -28.73
C THR A 408 23.16 -41.72 -27.25
N LEU A 409 22.46 -42.66 -26.62
CA LEU A 409 22.69 -43.02 -25.22
C LEU A 409 24.00 -43.80 -25.07
N ILE A 410 24.93 -43.30 -24.25
CA ILE A 410 26.24 -43.93 -24.00
C ILE A 410 26.37 -44.54 -22.59
N SER A 411 25.47 -44.19 -21.68
CA SER A 411 25.39 -44.75 -20.32
C SER A 411 23.95 -44.69 -19.80
N THR A 412 23.48 -45.76 -19.17
CA THR A 412 22.15 -45.84 -18.53
C THR A 412 22.17 -45.51 -17.04
N VAL A 413 23.31 -45.06 -16.50
CA VAL A 413 23.42 -44.71 -15.07
C VAL A 413 22.74 -43.36 -14.84
N SER A 414 21.64 -43.38 -14.07
CA SER A 414 20.79 -42.21 -13.86
C SER A 414 21.46 -41.06 -13.10
N GLY A 415 21.04 -39.84 -13.43
CA GLY A 415 21.43 -38.61 -12.75
C GLY A 415 22.81 -38.11 -13.15
N ALA A 416 23.13 -38.06 -14.43
CA ALA A 416 24.44 -37.62 -14.87
C ALA A 416 24.65 -36.11 -14.67
N PHE A 417 25.51 -35.74 -13.71
CA PHE A 417 25.91 -34.36 -13.39
C PHE A 417 27.32 -34.07 -13.96
N SER A 418 28.13 -33.32 -13.20
CA SER A 418 29.46 -32.86 -13.58
C SER A 418 30.35 -33.98 -14.12
N LEU A 419 30.91 -33.76 -15.31
CA LEU A 419 31.94 -34.57 -15.93
C LEU A 419 33.31 -33.88 -15.79
N ARG A 420 34.31 -34.60 -15.30
CA ARG A 420 35.68 -34.09 -15.09
C ARG A 420 36.74 -35.02 -15.66
N PRO A 421 37.77 -34.49 -16.34
CA PRO A 421 38.91 -35.30 -16.75
C PRO A 421 39.69 -35.78 -15.52
N ASP A 422 40.18 -37.01 -15.57
CA ASP A 422 41.09 -37.55 -14.55
C ASP A 422 42.50 -37.00 -14.80
N PRO A 423 43.07 -36.18 -13.90
CA PRO A 423 44.39 -35.61 -14.08
C PRO A 423 45.51 -36.67 -14.04
N SER A 424 45.24 -37.84 -13.47
CA SER A 424 46.19 -38.93 -13.28
C SER A 424 46.10 -40.02 -14.37
N ASP A 425 45.04 -40.02 -15.20
CA ASP A 425 44.85 -40.96 -16.31
C ASP A 425 44.34 -40.23 -17.57
N TYR A 426 45.26 -39.86 -18.47
CA TYR A 426 44.94 -39.06 -19.64
C TYR A 426 43.92 -39.76 -20.56
N GLY A 427 42.85 -39.04 -20.93
CA GLY A 427 41.76 -39.57 -21.76
C GLY A 427 40.68 -40.32 -20.98
N THR A 428 40.79 -40.41 -19.66
CA THR A 428 39.74 -40.91 -18.76
C THR A 428 38.98 -39.75 -18.14
N TYR A 429 37.66 -39.93 -17.97
CA TYR A 429 36.77 -38.96 -17.35
C TYR A 429 35.94 -39.63 -16.26
N LEU A 430 35.63 -38.87 -15.21
CA LEU A 430 34.74 -39.26 -14.14
C LEU A 430 33.49 -38.38 -14.17
N GLN A 431 32.35 -39.02 -14.02
CA GLN A 431 31.06 -38.34 -13.95
C GLN A 431 30.37 -38.63 -12.63
N CYS A 432 29.82 -37.57 -12.05
CA CYS A 432 28.90 -37.63 -10.92
C CYS A 432 27.57 -38.27 -11.32
N SER A 433 26.96 -39.04 -10.41
CA SER A 433 25.62 -39.60 -10.61
C SER A 433 24.75 -39.57 -9.34
N TYR A 434 23.51 -40.05 -9.41
CA TYR A 434 22.69 -40.25 -8.21
C TYR A 434 23.20 -41.35 -7.26
N SER A 435 24.19 -42.15 -7.68
CA SER A 435 24.74 -43.26 -6.89
C SER A 435 26.26 -43.38 -7.02
N ASN A 436 26.75 -44.07 -8.04
CA ASN A 436 28.19 -44.33 -8.23
C ASN A 436 28.84 -43.25 -9.09
N LEU A 437 30.15 -43.03 -8.92
CA LEU A 437 30.91 -42.30 -9.93
C LEU A 437 31.07 -43.18 -11.18
N VAL A 438 30.78 -42.62 -12.36
CA VAL A 438 30.84 -43.35 -13.64
C VAL A 438 32.15 -43.00 -14.34
N LYS A 439 32.85 -44.03 -14.82
CA LYS A 439 34.12 -43.87 -15.54
C LYS A 439 33.89 -43.98 -17.04
N TYR A 440 34.46 -43.03 -17.77
CA TYR A 440 34.47 -43.00 -19.22
C TYR A 440 35.90 -42.94 -19.74
N ARG A 441 36.11 -43.43 -20.95
CA ARG A 441 37.40 -43.39 -21.64
C ARG A 441 37.20 -42.95 -23.08
N MET A 442 38.15 -42.16 -23.57
CA MET A 442 38.23 -41.82 -24.99
C MET A 442 38.73 -43.04 -25.78
N GLU A 443 37.89 -43.51 -26.71
CA GLU A 443 38.22 -44.52 -27.70
C GLU A 443 38.17 -43.86 -29.08
N GLY A 444 39.34 -43.44 -29.57
CA GLY A 444 39.42 -42.58 -30.76
C GLY A 444 38.85 -41.19 -30.46
N ASP A 445 37.80 -40.80 -31.18
CA ASP A 445 37.09 -39.53 -31.00
C ASP A 445 35.86 -39.63 -30.08
N LYS A 446 35.49 -40.85 -29.65
CA LYS A 446 34.27 -41.09 -28.86
C LYS A 446 34.54 -41.31 -27.39
N LEU A 447 33.66 -40.76 -26.56
CA LEU A 447 33.62 -41.05 -25.14
C LEU A 447 32.76 -42.29 -24.89
N VAL A 448 33.37 -43.36 -24.36
CA VAL A 448 32.69 -44.64 -24.09
C VAL A 448 32.72 -44.93 -22.59
N ARG A 449 31.62 -45.46 -22.04
CA ARG A 449 31.58 -45.89 -20.63
C ARG A 449 32.52 -47.07 -20.43
N SER A 450 33.52 -46.89 -19.58
CA SER A 450 34.53 -47.91 -19.26
C SER A 450 34.30 -48.59 -17.91
N GLY A 451 33.42 -48.06 -17.06
CA GLY A 451 33.03 -48.71 -15.81
C GLY A 451 32.30 -47.80 -14.82
N VAL A 452 32.21 -48.27 -13.57
CA VAL A 452 31.77 -47.49 -12.40
C VAL A 452 32.80 -47.66 -11.30
N ILE A 453 32.85 -46.71 -10.38
CA ILE A 453 33.71 -46.79 -9.20
C ILE A 453 32.96 -47.51 -8.08
N PHE A 454 33.54 -48.62 -7.61
CA PHE A 454 33.00 -49.43 -6.52
C PHE A 454 33.32 -48.84 -5.13
N ASN A 455 32.63 -49.36 -4.11
CA ASN A 455 32.77 -48.96 -2.70
C ASN A 455 32.48 -47.48 -2.41
N PHE A 456 31.66 -46.85 -3.25
CA PHE A 456 31.14 -45.50 -3.04
C PHE A 456 29.80 -45.34 -3.75
N ASN A 457 28.75 -44.99 -3.00
CA ASN A 457 27.39 -44.84 -3.50
C ASN A 457 26.69 -43.71 -2.73
N GLU A 458 26.69 -42.51 -3.32
CA GLU A 458 26.21 -41.26 -2.71
C GLU A 458 25.70 -40.29 -3.79
N LEU A 459 24.81 -39.37 -3.41
CA LEU A 459 24.23 -38.36 -4.31
C LEU A 459 25.22 -37.21 -4.54
N ILE A 460 26.17 -37.42 -5.45
CA ILE A 460 27.23 -36.45 -5.74
C ILE A 460 26.87 -35.58 -6.92
N ARG A 461 27.07 -34.26 -6.77
CA ARG A 461 26.82 -33.28 -7.83
C ARG A 461 28.11 -32.75 -8.46
N PHE A 462 29.08 -32.39 -7.64
CA PHE A 462 30.36 -31.84 -8.07
C PHE A 462 31.52 -32.68 -7.54
N ILE A 463 32.53 -32.86 -8.37
CA ILE A 463 33.81 -33.45 -7.99
C ILE A 463 34.95 -32.55 -8.44
N GLU A 464 36.00 -32.48 -7.64
CA GLU A 464 37.26 -31.83 -8.01
C GLU A 464 38.46 -32.61 -7.48
N PHE A 465 39.54 -32.61 -8.27
CA PHE A 465 40.79 -33.26 -7.91
C PHE A 465 41.76 -32.27 -7.28
N ASP A 466 42.36 -32.59 -6.14
CA ASP A 466 43.50 -31.82 -5.64
C ASP A 466 44.83 -32.28 -6.27
N HIS A 467 45.91 -31.60 -5.89
CA HIS A 467 47.26 -31.88 -6.42
C HIS A 467 47.89 -33.19 -5.89
N LEU A 468 47.26 -33.84 -4.92
CA LEU A 468 47.67 -35.14 -4.36
C LEU A 468 46.81 -36.30 -4.87
N ASP A 469 46.03 -36.07 -5.93
CA ASP A 469 45.09 -37.05 -6.51
C ASP A 469 43.99 -37.50 -5.52
N ASN A 470 43.64 -36.65 -4.53
CA ASN A 470 42.38 -36.83 -3.81
C ASN A 470 41.24 -36.26 -4.65
N ILE A 471 40.09 -36.94 -4.57
CA ILE A 471 38.84 -36.51 -5.18
C ILE A 471 37.96 -35.97 -4.07
N TRP A 472 37.64 -34.70 -4.16
CA TRP A 472 36.70 -34.02 -3.29
C TRP A 472 35.33 -34.06 -3.95
N ALA A 473 34.35 -34.67 -3.30
CA ALA A 473 33.03 -34.92 -3.83
C ALA A 473 31.95 -34.25 -2.96
N GLY A 474 31.24 -33.28 -3.53
CA GLY A 474 30.16 -32.56 -2.86
C GLY A 474 28.83 -33.30 -2.97
N HIS A 475 28.29 -33.72 -1.82
CA HIS A 475 26.96 -34.31 -1.74
C HIS A 475 25.88 -33.22 -1.82
N MET A 476 24.76 -33.50 -2.49
CA MET A 476 23.69 -32.51 -2.72
C MET A 476 23.08 -31.88 -1.46
N TYR A 477 23.01 -32.63 -0.36
CA TYR A 477 22.28 -32.25 0.86
C TYR A 477 23.06 -32.41 2.17
N ARG A 478 24.29 -32.93 2.12
CA ARG A 478 24.97 -33.42 3.33
C ARG A 478 26.30 -32.73 3.51
N GLY A 479 27.37 -33.43 3.15
CA GLY A 479 28.74 -33.05 3.42
C GLY A 479 29.62 -33.23 2.19
N ILE A 480 30.91 -33.07 2.42
CA ILE A 480 31.94 -33.27 1.42
C ILE A 480 32.66 -34.58 1.74
N TYR A 481 32.86 -35.40 0.72
CA TYR A 481 33.68 -36.61 0.81
C TYR A 481 35.06 -36.35 0.24
N ARG A 482 36.10 -36.83 0.93
CA ARG A 482 37.45 -36.95 0.39
C ARG A 482 37.71 -38.39 0.04
N LEU A 483 37.93 -38.67 -1.24
CA LEU A 483 38.11 -40.01 -1.75
C LEU A 483 39.52 -40.17 -2.30
N ARG A 484 40.09 -41.37 -2.14
CA ARG A 484 41.22 -41.83 -2.92
C ARG A 484 40.87 -43.17 -3.54
N PHE A 485 41.34 -43.40 -4.75
CA PHE A 485 41.12 -44.66 -5.43
C PHE A 485 42.24 -45.65 -5.13
N ASN A 486 41.93 -46.94 -5.30
CA ASN A 486 42.93 -47.99 -5.38
C ASN A 486 43.84 -47.81 -6.62
N LYS A 487 44.91 -48.60 -6.70
CA LYS A 487 45.85 -48.54 -7.85
C LYS A 487 45.18 -48.83 -9.20
N ALA A 488 44.13 -49.63 -9.23
CA ALA A 488 43.37 -49.95 -10.44
C ALA A 488 42.39 -48.84 -10.88
N ARG A 489 42.17 -47.83 -10.02
CA ARG A 489 41.21 -46.72 -10.23
C ARG A 489 39.80 -47.23 -10.60
N ASP A 490 39.35 -48.25 -9.90
CA ASP A 490 38.02 -48.85 -10.06
C ASP A 490 37.24 -48.95 -8.74
N SER A 491 37.87 -48.65 -7.60
CA SER A 491 37.23 -48.63 -6.28
C SER A 491 37.80 -47.52 -5.41
N VAL A 492 36.95 -46.92 -4.57
CA VAL A 492 37.41 -46.10 -3.44
C VAL A 492 38.09 -47.00 -2.41
N ASN A 493 39.28 -46.62 -1.94
CA ASN A 493 40.02 -47.34 -0.89
C ASN A 493 40.17 -46.52 0.40
N ILE A 494 40.17 -45.19 0.30
CA ILE A 494 40.23 -44.26 1.41
C ILE A 494 39.08 -43.28 1.25
N MET A 495 38.29 -43.12 2.31
CA MET A 495 37.16 -42.21 2.35
C MET A 495 37.17 -41.43 3.67
N GLY A 496 37.15 -40.11 3.57
CA GLY A 496 36.85 -39.18 4.65
C GLY A 496 35.53 -38.46 4.39
N TYR A 497 34.81 -38.09 5.44
CA TYR A 497 33.55 -37.35 5.36
C TYR A 497 33.59 -36.12 6.26
N TYR A 498 33.18 -34.97 5.70
CA TYR A 498 33.14 -33.68 6.36
C TYR A 498 31.72 -33.11 6.26
N GLY A 499 30.96 -33.15 7.36
CA GLY A 499 29.59 -32.63 7.46
C GLY A 499 29.30 -32.08 8.85
N GLU A 500 28.19 -32.50 9.48
CA GLU A 500 27.71 -31.95 10.77
C GLU A 500 28.76 -31.88 11.90
N ASN A 501 29.60 -32.90 12.01
CA ASN A 501 30.62 -33.01 13.06
C ASN A 501 31.98 -32.45 12.64
N SER A 502 32.03 -31.64 11.57
CA SER A 502 33.26 -31.02 11.05
C SER A 502 33.24 -29.50 11.20
N ILE A 503 34.21 -28.82 10.60
CA ILE A 503 34.29 -27.34 10.59
C ILE A 503 33.06 -26.67 9.95
N PHE A 504 32.29 -27.41 9.14
CA PHE A 504 31.08 -26.92 8.48
C PHE A 504 29.85 -26.89 9.40
N GLY A 505 29.87 -27.58 10.55
CA GLY A 505 28.69 -27.67 11.42
C GLY A 505 27.44 -28.13 10.67
N LYS A 506 26.28 -27.57 11.00
CA LYS A 506 24.98 -27.91 10.39
C LYS A 506 24.73 -27.30 9.01
N ASP A 507 25.74 -26.75 8.34
CA ASP A 507 25.54 -26.24 6.99
C ASP A 507 25.36 -27.40 5.99
N HIS A 508 24.32 -27.27 5.17
CA HIS A 508 23.96 -28.23 4.14
C HIS A 508 24.17 -27.66 2.72
N HIS A 509 24.56 -26.39 2.59
CA HIS A 509 24.85 -25.70 1.33
C HIS A 509 26.33 -25.78 0.99
N LEU A 510 26.84 -27.00 0.86
CA LEU A 510 28.26 -27.27 0.65
C LEU A 510 28.54 -27.57 -0.82
N GLY A 511 29.40 -26.76 -1.43
CA GLY A 511 29.89 -26.97 -2.79
C GLY A 511 31.39 -27.31 -2.82
N VAL A 512 31.82 -27.92 -3.92
CA VAL A 512 33.24 -28.24 -4.17
C VAL A 512 33.62 -27.68 -5.54
N PHE A 513 34.59 -26.77 -5.56
CA PHE A 513 35.03 -26.06 -6.75
C PHE A 513 36.55 -25.88 -6.77
N LYS A 514 37.07 -25.22 -7.81
CA LYS A 514 38.49 -24.86 -7.92
C LYS A 514 38.71 -23.39 -8.19
N VAL A 515 39.72 -22.84 -7.51
CA VAL A 515 40.28 -21.52 -7.78
C VAL A 515 41.80 -21.63 -7.81
N GLY A 516 42.42 -21.37 -8.97
CA GLY A 516 43.88 -21.37 -9.12
C GLY A 516 44.53 -22.71 -8.73
N ASN A 517 43.95 -23.83 -9.16
CA ASN A 517 44.33 -25.22 -8.80
C ASN A 517 44.16 -25.61 -7.32
N ARG A 518 43.65 -24.72 -6.47
CA ARG A 518 43.25 -25.07 -5.11
C ARG A 518 41.78 -25.48 -5.08
N VAL A 519 41.48 -26.54 -4.34
CA VAL A 519 40.11 -26.95 -4.06
C VAL A 519 39.53 -25.96 -3.05
N VAL A 520 38.36 -25.41 -3.39
CA VAL A 520 37.62 -24.45 -2.58
C VAL A 520 36.28 -25.07 -2.23
N PHE A 521 35.94 -25.00 -0.95
CA PHE A 521 34.63 -25.40 -0.44
C PHE A 521 33.82 -24.15 -0.14
N THR A 522 32.61 -24.11 -0.68
CA THR A 522 31.69 -23.00 -0.46
C THR A 522 30.77 -23.28 0.72
N THR A 523 30.45 -22.22 1.45
CA THR A 523 29.31 -22.14 2.37
C THR A 523 28.60 -20.82 2.13
N ARG A 524 27.38 -20.66 2.65
CA ARG A 524 26.66 -19.37 2.59
C ARG A 524 27.18 -18.29 3.53
N GLU A 525 28.36 -18.49 4.09
CA GLU A 525 28.99 -17.56 5.04
C GLU A 525 30.43 -17.25 4.65
N ARG A 526 31.23 -18.26 4.29
CA ARG A 526 32.66 -18.11 4.01
C ARG A 526 33.20 -19.24 3.14
N LEU A 527 34.34 -19.00 2.52
CA LEU A 527 35.06 -20.02 1.75
C LEU A 527 36.07 -20.77 2.62
N TYR A 528 36.24 -22.05 2.33
CA TYR A 528 37.25 -22.90 2.94
C TYR A 528 38.16 -23.52 1.88
N THR A 529 39.36 -23.92 2.29
CA THR A 529 40.32 -24.66 1.47
C THR A 529 40.89 -25.81 2.28
N PHE A 530 41.52 -26.76 1.59
CA PHE A 530 42.25 -27.84 2.24
C PHE A 530 43.72 -27.47 2.46
N ASP A 531 44.20 -27.67 3.69
CA ASP A 531 45.60 -27.55 4.11
C ASP A 531 46.20 -28.95 4.13
N ASP A 532 47.00 -29.23 3.10
CA ASP A 532 47.68 -30.50 2.86
C ASP A 532 48.81 -30.77 3.86
N ILE A 533 49.42 -29.73 4.44
CA ILE A 533 50.51 -29.86 5.41
C ILE A 533 49.98 -30.42 6.74
N HIS A 534 48.81 -29.94 7.18
CA HIS A 534 48.20 -30.32 8.45
C HIS A 534 47.00 -31.26 8.32
N ASP A 535 46.71 -31.74 7.10
CA ASP A 535 45.61 -32.66 6.76
C ASP A 535 44.22 -32.19 7.26
N ARG A 536 43.90 -30.89 7.10
CA ARG A 536 42.66 -30.30 7.64
C ARG A 536 42.04 -29.27 6.71
N ILE A 537 40.73 -29.08 6.83
CA ILE A 537 40.02 -27.99 6.16
C ILE A 537 40.15 -26.74 7.02
N ILE A 538 40.54 -25.62 6.40
CA ILE A 538 40.73 -24.32 7.04
C ILE A 538 39.97 -23.23 6.27
N PRO A 539 39.61 -22.10 6.91
CA PRO A 539 39.10 -20.94 6.18
C PRO A 539 40.09 -20.48 5.10
N TYR A 540 39.58 -20.03 3.95
CA TYR A 540 40.41 -19.47 2.89
C TYR A 540 40.61 -17.97 3.12
N ASP A 541 41.44 -17.61 4.11
CA ASP A 541 41.62 -16.23 4.59
C ASP A 541 41.91 -15.23 3.46
N LEU A 542 42.83 -15.56 2.53
CA LEU A 542 43.15 -14.70 1.38
C LEU A 542 41.92 -14.28 0.56
N LEU A 543 41.01 -15.23 0.28
CA LEU A 543 39.79 -14.91 -0.46
C LEU A 543 38.80 -14.19 0.46
N ASN A 544 38.51 -14.76 1.63
CA ASN A 544 37.50 -14.26 2.56
C ASN A 544 37.72 -12.80 2.97
N GLU A 545 38.97 -12.37 3.14
CA GLU A 545 39.30 -10.99 3.53
C GLU A 545 39.18 -9.99 2.37
N GLN A 546 39.35 -10.42 1.12
CA GLN A 546 39.48 -9.51 -0.04
C GLN A 546 38.25 -9.45 -0.94
N ILE A 547 37.44 -10.50 -1.01
CA ILE A 547 36.29 -10.55 -1.93
C ILE A 547 34.97 -10.14 -1.26
N GLY A 548 34.97 -9.80 0.03
CA GLY A 548 33.79 -9.30 0.73
C GLY A 548 32.61 -10.28 0.67
N ILE A 549 31.45 -9.81 0.18
CA ILE A 549 30.22 -10.63 0.10
C ILE A 549 30.36 -11.91 -0.73
N TYR A 550 31.29 -11.93 -1.69
CA TYR A 550 31.55 -13.11 -2.52
C TYR A 550 32.18 -14.28 -1.74
N ALA A 551 32.58 -14.06 -0.48
CA ALA A 551 32.97 -15.13 0.45
C ALA A 551 31.80 -16.09 0.77
N ALA A 552 30.56 -15.62 0.64
CA ALA A 552 29.33 -16.41 0.80
C ALA A 552 28.81 -16.99 -0.52
N ALA A 553 29.69 -17.22 -1.51
CA ALA A 553 29.27 -17.76 -2.80
C ALA A 553 28.73 -19.18 -2.66
N ASP A 554 27.58 -19.46 -3.28
CA ASP A 554 27.00 -20.80 -3.40
C ASP A 554 27.71 -21.60 -4.51
N ARG A 555 28.14 -20.90 -5.57
CA ARG A 555 28.76 -21.50 -6.74
C ARG A 555 29.97 -20.70 -7.21
N ILE A 556 31.02 -21.43 -7.61
CA ILE A 556 32.19 -20.87 -8.26
C ILE A 556 32.35 -21.51 -9.65
N ILE A 557 32.42 -20.69 -10.70
CA ILE A 557 32.54 -21.17 -12.08
C ILE A 557 33.79 -20.57 -12.73
N PRO A 558 34.71 -21.38 -13.29
CA PRO A 558 35.87 -20.87 -14.00
C PRO A 558 35.45 -20.17 -15.31
N ALA A 559 36.07 -19.03 -15.59
CA ALA A 559 35.74 -18.14 -16.72
C ALA A 559 36.97 -17.83 -17.59
N GLY A 560 37.80 -18.84 -17.85
CA GLY A 560 39.07 -18.70 -18.56
C GLY A 560 40.27 -18.64 -17.61
N ASP A 561 41.43 -18.25 -18.14
CA ASP A 561 42.66 -18.20 -17.35
C ASP A 561 42.54 -17.13 -16.27
N ARG A 562 42.59 -17.56 -15.01
CA ARG A 562 42.57 -16.72 -13.80
C ARG A 562 41.25 -16.01 -13.49
N HIS A 563 40.20 -16.19 -14.28
CA HIS A 563 38.91 -15.56 -14.04
C HIS A 563 37.92 -16.56 -13.44
N TYR A 564 37.14 -16.13 -12.45
CA TYR A 564 36.19 -16.97 -11.73
C TYR A 564 34.92 -16.17 -11.42
N TRP A 565 33.77 -16.73 -11.74
CA TRP A 565 32.49 -16.26 -11.24
C TRP A 565 32.28 -16.73 -9.81
N PHE A 566 31.96 -15.80 -8.93
CA PHE A 566 31.45 -16.05 -7.59
C PHE A 566 29.97 -15.66 -7.59
N ILE A 567 29.10 -16.64 -7.41
CA ILE A 567 27.65 -16.44 -7.41
C ILE A 567 27.17 -16.56 -5.97
N THR A 568 26.64 -15.46 -5.43
CA THR A 568 25.99 -15.40 -4.12
C THR A 568 24.48 -15.22 -4.32
N PRO A 569 23.67 -15.38 -3.25
CA PRO A 569 22.26 -15.02 -3.30
C PRO A 569 21.97 -13.55 -3.65
N GLU A 570 22.95 -12.66 -3.49
CA GLU A 570 22.79 -11.22 -3.72
C GLU A 570 23.42 -10.73 -5.02
N LYS A 571 24.53 -11.35 -5.48
CA LYS A 571 25.32 -10.85 -6.61
C LYS A 571 26.05 -11.96 -7.37
N LEU A 572 26.20 -11.76 -8.67
CA LEU A 572 27.07 -12.53 -9.56
C LEU A 572 28.28 -11.67 -9.91
N GLY A 573 29.47 -12.04 -9.43
CA GLY A 573 30.70 -11.27 -9.65
C GLY A 573 31.76 -12.08 -10.37
N VAL A 574 32.34 -11.54 -11.43
CA VAL A 574 33.52 -12.12 -12.09
C VAL A 574 34.78 -11.48 -11.53
N TRP A 575 35.66 -12.33 -11.00
CA TRP A 575 36.91 -11.93 -10.36
C TRP A 575 38.11 -12.46 -11.13
N GLU A 576 39.09 -11.61 -11.35
CA GLU A 576 40.43 -11.99 -11.81
C GLU A 576 41.31 -12.26 -10.58
N ILE A 577 41.90 -13.46 -10.51
CA ILE A 577 42.72 -13.93 -9.39
C ILE A 577 44.10 -14.34 -9.91
N SER A 578 45.09 -13.50 -9.65
CA SER A 578 46.50 -13.71 -10.02
C SER A 578 47.38 -13.79 -8.77
N GLY A 579 47.54 -15.00 -8.22
CA GLY A 579 48.28 -15.19 -6.97
C GLY A 579 47.56 -14.54 -5.79
N THR A 580 48.15 -13.50 -5.20
CA THR A 580 47.55 -12.71 -4.11
C THR A 580 46.83 -11.45 -4.58
N GLN A 581 46.83 -11.16 -5.88
CA GLN A 581 46.11 -10.03 -6.46
C GLN A 581 44.72 -10.46 -6.91
N LEU A 582 43.70 -9.82 -6.35
CA LEU A 582 42.30 -10.06 -6.65
C LEU A 582 41.66 -8.77 -7.19
N ARG A 583 40.98 -8.87 -8.32
CA ARG A 583 40.30 -7.73 -8.94
C ARG A 583 38.90 -8.13 -9.38
N LEU A 584 37.88 -7.43 -8.89
CA LEU A 584 36.54 -7.53 -9.44
C LEU A 584 36.55 -6.94 -10.85
N VAL A 585 36.21 -7.76 -11.84
CA VAL A 585 36.13 -7.33 -13.24
C VAL A 585 34.78 -6.70 -13.53
N LYS A 586 33.70 -7.36 -13.11
CA LYS A 586 32.32 -6.89 -13.25
C LYS A 586 31.41 -7.61 -12.26
N GLU A 587 30.32 -6.94 -11.88
CA GLU A 587 29.27 -7.54 -11.06
C GLU A 587 27.88 -7.25 -11.62
N PHE A 588 26.96 -8.18 -11.33
CA PHE A 588 25.56 -8.12 -11.66
C PHE A 588 24.76 -8.43 -10.38
N PRO A 589 23.93 -7.48 -9.90
CA PRO A 589 23.04 -7.76 -8.77
C PRO A 589 22.03 -8.86 -9.12
N ALA A 590 21.81 -9.81 -8.22
CA ALA A 590 20.87 -10.91 -8.44
C ALA A 590 19.42 -10.40 -8.60
N ALA A 591 19.07 -9.28 -7.98
CA ALA A 591 17.75 -8.65 -8.06
C ALA A 591 17.37 -8.21 -9.48
N VAL A 592 18.35 -7.91 -10.34
CA VAL A 592 18.12 -7.52 -11.75
C VAL A 592 17.58 -8.67 -12.59
N PHE A 593 17.69 -9.91 -12.10
CA PHE A 593 17.15 -11.07 -12.80
C PHE A 593 15.69 -11.35 -12.43
N ASP A 594 15.01 -10.54 -11.62
CA ASP A 594 13.57 -10.67 -11.34
C ASP A 594 13.14 -12.07 -10.87
N ASP A 595 13.94 -12.70 -10.00
CA ASP A 595 13.77 -14.10 -9.57
C ASP A 595 13.84 -15.15 -10.70
N ARG A 596 14.22 -14.77 -11.94
CA ARG A 596 14.44 -15.70 -13.07
C ARG A 596 15.66 -16.60 -12.87
N LEU A 597 16.50 -16.36 -11.86
CA LEU A 597 17.65 -17.23 -11.54
C LEU A 597 17.17 -18.56 -10.94
N ILE A 598 17.71 -19.67 -11.43
CA ILE A 598 17.39 -21.00 -10.88
C ILE A 598 18.14 -21.20 -9.57
N ARG A 599 17.45 -21.00 -8.44
CA ARG A 599 18.08 -21.06 -7.11
C ARG A 599 18.79 -22.39 -6.85
N ASN A 600 20.03 -22.33 -6.36
CA ASN A 600 20.96 -23.46 -6.16
C ASN A 600 21.45 -24.16 -7.44
N TYR A 601 21.06 -23.68 -8.62
CA TYR A 601 21.49 -24.18 -9.94
C TYR A 601 21.97 -23.06 -10.85
N GLU A 602 22.20 -21.86 -10.32
CA GLU A 602 22.61 -20.66 -11.03
C GLU A 602 23.85 -20.98 -11.86
N ASN A 603 23.76 -20.85 -13.18
CA ASN A 603 24.84 -21.25 -14.06
C ASN A 603 25.17 -20.12 -15.04
N VAL A 604 26.47 -19.96 -15.30
CA VAL A 604 26.96 -19.07 -16.35
C VAL A 604 27.93 -19.82 -17.25
N VAL A 605 27.79 -19.64 -18.56
CA VAL A 605 28.55 -20.33 -19.59
C VAL A 605 29.21 -19.29 -20.49
N PRO A 606 30.54 -19.37 -20.75
CA PRO A 606 31.21 -18.48 -21.68
C PRO A 606 30.60 -18.54 -23.09
N PHE A 607 30.15 -17.41 -23.63
CA PHE A 607 29.60 -17.30 -25.00
C PHE A 607 30.64 -16.81 -25.99
N SER A 608 31.31 -15.71 -25.65
CA SER A 608 32.36 -15.09 -26.45
C SER A 608 33.48 -14.58 -25.53
N GLY A 609 34.54 -13.98 -26.09
CA GLY A 609 35.57 -13.31 -25.28
C GLY A 609 35.04 -12.11 -24.48
N ARG A 610 33.80 -11.66 -24.75
CA ARG A 610 33.15 -10.51 -24.13
C ARG A 610 31.88 -10.87 -23.37
N GLU A 611 31.18 -11.93 -23.75
CA GLU A 611 29.83 -12.21 -23.25
C GLU A 611 29.73 -13.60 -22.60
N VAL A 612 28.81 -13.73 -21.65
CA VAL A 612 28.45 -15.02 -21.03
C VAL A 612 26.95 -15.24 -21.08
N ILE A 613 26.53 -16.47 -21.26
CA ILE A 613 25.14 -16.88 -21.04
C ILE A 613 24.92 -17.10 -19.54
N CYS A 614 23.90 -16.48 -18.97
CA CYS A 614 23.33 -16.80 -17.67
C CYS A 614 22.05 -17.62 -17.87
N CYS A 615 21.96 -18.78 -17.24
CA CYS A 615 20.84 -19.71 -17.43
C CYS A 615 19.70 -19.39 -16.46
N LEU A 616 18.46 -19.35 -16.95
CA LEU A 616 17.28 -18.84 -16.22
C LEU A 616 16.10 -19.82 -16.24
N GLU A 617 15.10 -19.60 -15.38
CA GLU A 617 13.89 -20.43 -15.25
C GLU A 617 12.99 -20.43 -16.50
N ASN A 618 12.98 -19.34 -17.27
CA ASN A 618 12.15 -19.20 -18.48
C ASN A 618 12.98 -18.65 -19.64
N GLY A 619 14.20 -19.17 -19.81
CA GLY A 619 15.10 -18.71 -20.85
C GLY A 619 16.55 -18.58 -20.41
N TYR A 620 17.23 -17.59 -20.99
CA TYR A 620 18.62 -17.29 -20.67
C TYR A 620 18.88 -15.80 -20.86
N ALA A 621 19.93 -15.27 -20.23
CA ALA A 621 20.40 -13.92 -20.44
C ALA A 621 21.81 -13.91 -21.02
N LEU A 622 22.12 -12.95 -21.89
CA LEU A 622 23.48 -12.66 -22.31
C LEU A 622 24.01 -11.49 -21.47
N LEU A 623 25.11 -11.72 -20.75
CA LEU A 623 25.77 -10.71 -19.93
C LEU A 623 27.05 -10.23 -20.63
N ASP A 624 27.14 -8.93 -20.90
CA ASP A 624 28.32 -8.28 -21.47
C ASP A 624 29.33 -7.98 -20.36
N LEU A 625 30.58 -8.41 -20.51
CA LEU A 625 31.65 -8.21 -19.52
C LEU A 625 32.45 -6.92 -19.74
N LEU A 626 32.32 -6.23 -20.87
CA LEU A 626 33.00 -4.96 -21.06
C LEU A 626 32.31 -3.83 -20.28
N PRO A 627 33.08 -2.81 -19.84
CA PRO A 627 32.52 -1.56 -19.35
C PRO A 627 31.92 -0.80 -20.53
N GLY A 628 30.67 -1.10 -20.87
CA GLY A 628 29.84 -0.15 -21.60
C GLY A 628 29.53 1.05 -20.69
N PRO A 629 29.23 2.24 -21.24
CA PRO A 629 28.63 3.29 -20.44
C PRO A 629 27.36 2.70 -19.80
N LEU A 630 27.33 2.61 -18.47
CA LEU A 630 26.08 2.38 -17.77
C LEU A 630 25.16 3.56 -18.11
N PRO A 631 23.84 3.38 -18.28
CA PRO A 631 22.91 4.50 -18.37
C PRO A 631 23.22 5.46 -17.23
N GLU A 632 23.44 6.74 -17.55
CA GLU A 632 23.75 7.75 -16.54
C GLU A 632 22.56 7.82 -15.59
N TRP A 633 22.72 7.25 -14.39
CA TRP A 633 21.74 7.43 -13.33
C TRP A 633 21.54 8.93 -13.13
N PRO A 634 20.30 9.43 -13.04
CA PRO A 634 20.05 10.87 -12.92
C PRO A 634 20.41 11.37 -11.51
N VAL A 635 21.71 11.50 -11.24
CA VAL A 635 22.28 11.88 -9.92
C VAL A 635 21.77 13.26 -9.48
N SER A 636 21.30 14.11 -10.40
CA SER A 636 20.76 15.44 -10.13
C SER A 636 19.24 15.48 -9.88
N LYS A 637 18.51 14.37 -10.04
CA LYS A 637 17.06 14.30 -9.84
C LYS A 637 16.74 13.92 -8.39
N SER A 638 15.68 14.48 -7.83
CA SER A 638 15.14 14.09 -6.52
C SER A 638 13.70 13.58 -6.63
N PRO A 639 13.24 12.73 -5.70
CA PRO A 639 11.85 12.29 -5.65
C PRO A 639 10.90 13.49 -5.45
N VAL A 640 9.79 13.48 -6.18
CA VAL A 640 8.79 14.55 -6.15
C VAL A 640 7.61 14.14 -5.28
N LYS A 641 7.20 15.00 -4.34
CA LYS A 641 6.01 14.81 -3.50
C LYS A 641 4.74 14.83 -4.35
N ARG A 642 3.85 13.86 -4.15
CA ARG A 642 2.64 13.68 -4.95
C ARG A 642 1.34 13.74 -4.18
N ALA A 643 1.35 13.30 -2.92
CA ALA A 643 0.22 13.47 -2.02
C ALA A 643 0.72 13.40 -0.58
N VAL A 644 0.12 14.20 0.30
CA VAL A 644 0.42 14.20 1.73
C VAL A 644 -0.90 14.15 2.48
N TRP A 645 -1.02 13.31 3.50
CA TRP A 645 -2.20 13.27 4.35
C TRP A 645 -1.86 12.91 5.78
N LEU A 646 -2.73 13.38 6.69
CA LEU A 646 -2.73 12.97 8.07
C LEU A 646 -3.84 11.96 8.30
N GLN A 647 -3.60 10.99 9.17
CA GLN A 647 -4.63 10.06 9.59
C GLN A 647 -4.92 10.26 11.08
N SER A 648 -6.22 10.38 11.42
CA SER A 648 -6.65 10.37 12.81
C SER A 648 -6.53 8.97 13.42
N GLN A 649 -6.53 8.88 14.75
CA GLN A 649 -6.63 7.60 15.45
C GLN A 649 -7.91 6.81 15.10
N GLU A 650 -8.94 7.48 14.58
CA GLU A 650 -10.20 6.88 14.12
C GLU A 650 -10.15 6.47 12.64
N GLY A 651 -8.99 6.59 11.98
CA GLY A 651 -8.76 6.17 10.59
C GLY A 651 -9.12 7.19 9.52
N LYS A 652 -9.67 8.37 9.87
CA LYS A 652 -10.04 9.41 8.91
C LYS A 652 -8.80 10.10 8.35
N ALA A 653 -8.62 10.04 7.03
CA ALA A 653 -7.56 10.73 6.31
C ALA A 653 -7.95 12.21 6.03
N VAL A 654 -7.00 13.12 6.21
CA VAL A 654 -7.11 14.55 5.91
C VAL A 654 -5.96 14.94 4.97
N PRO A 655 -6.24 15.28 3.70
CA PRO A 655 -5.21 15.67 2.76
C PRO A 655 -4.59 17.03 3.15
N LEU A 656 -3.30 17.19 2.88
CA LEU A 656 -2.53 18.41 3.10
C LEU A 656 -1.99 18.94 1.78
N THR A 657 -1.79 20.26 1.71
CA THR A 657 -1.19 20.90 0.53
C THR A 657 0.26 20.45 0.29
N LEU A 658 0.64 20.26 -0.97
CA LEU A 658 2.01 19.94 -1.37
C LEU A 658 2.95 21.14 -1.23
N LYS A 659 2.42 22.36 -1.39
CA LYS A 659 3.16 23.64 -1.29
C LYS A 659 3.24 24.08 0.17
N SER A 660 4.13 23.45 0.93
CA SER A 660 4.38 23.82 2.33
C SER A 660 5.88 23.79 2.66
N ASP A 661 6.35 24.79 3.42
CA ASP A 661 7.70 24.85 4.00
C ASP A 661 7.90 23.84 5.15
N GLY A 662 6.82 23.19 5.57
CA GLY A 662 6.81 22.11 6.56
C GLY A 662 5.41 21.74 7.00
N TYR A 663 5.23 20.54 7.57
CA TYR A 663 3.92 20.05 7.99
C TYR A 663 3.75 20.13 9.51
N ARG A 664 2.73 20.85 9.96
CA ARG A 664 2.34 20.90 11.38
C ARG A 664 1.29 19.82 11.65
N ILE A 665 1.65 18.85 12.47
CA ILE A 665 0.88 17.64 12.71
C ILE A 665 0.21 17.74 14.09
N PRO A 666 -1.13 17.83 14.18
CA PRO A 666 -1.83 17.83 15.46
C PRO A 666 -1.69 16.49 16.20
N TRP A 667 -1.64 16.52 17.54
CA TRP A 667 -1.51 15.32 18.37
C TRP A 667 -2.55 14.22 18.06
N LYS A 668 -3.80 14.58 17.76
CA LYS A 668 -4.88 13.62 17.45
C LYS A 668 -4.76 12.98 16.05
N GLN A 669 -3.92 13.53 15.19
CA GLN A 669 -3.72 13.12 13.79
C GLN A 669 -2.23 12.88 13.53
N ASN A 670 -1.55 12.22 14.48
CA ASN A 670 -0.10 12.06 14.48
C ASN A 670 0.41 10.89 13.61
N SER A 671 -0.44 10.34 12.75
CA SER A 671 -0.02 9.45 11.67
C SER A 671 0.15 10.27 10.39
N PHE A 672 1.37 10.30 9.86
CA PHE A 672 1.75 11.08 8.70
C PHE A 672 2.06 10.13 7.54
N GLN A 673 1.44 10.38 6.39
CA GLN A 673 1.68 9.62 5.17
C GLN A 673 2.03 10.57 4.03
N ILE A 674 3.01 10.17 3.23
CA ILE A 674 3.49 10.93 2.11
C ILE A 674 3.84 10.00 0.96
N ARG A 675 3.31 10.33 -0.22
CA ARG A 675 3.59 9.61 -1.47
C ARG A 675 4.55 10.42 -2.32
N TYR A 676 5.58 9.75 -2.81
CA TYR A 676 6.53 10.29 -3.77
C TYR A 676 6.32 9.69 -5.16
N SER A 677 6.99 10.29 -6.14
CA SER A 677 7.17 9.74 -7.48
C SER A 677 8.59 10.00 -7.92
N PHE A 678 9.08 9.18 -8.84
CA PHE A 678 10.37 9.37 -9.48
C PHE A 678 10.21 8.92 -10.94
N PRO A 679 9.78 9.82 -11.84
CA PRO A 679 9.52 9.47 -13.24
C PRO A 679 10.84 9.14 -13.96
N TYR A 680 11.30 7.90 -13.81
CA TYR A 680 12.51 7.38 -14.41
C TYR A 680 12.22 5.94 -14.80
N TYR A 681 12.32 5.64 -16.09
CA TYR A 681 11.72 4.44 -16.67
C TYR A 681 12.78 3.41 -17.10
N ASP A 682 14.05 3.83 -17.24
CA ASP A 682 15.17 3.01 -17.75
C ASP A 682 15.62 1.90 -16.79
N THR A 683 15.08 1.84 -15.58
CA THR A 683 15.36 0.78 -14.60
C THR A 683 14.11 -0.01 -14.30
N GLU A 684 14.24 -1.34 -14.28
CA GLU A 684 13.13 -2.24 -13.99
C GLU A 684 12.50 -1.97 -12.61
N LYS A 685 13.37 -1.76 -11.61
CA LYS A 685 12.97 -1.55 -10.22
C LYS A 685 13.80 -0.47 -9.56
N ILE A 686 13.11 0.35 -8.78
CA ILE A 686 13.69 1.37 -7.91
C ILE A 686 13.17 1.15 -6.48
N SER A 687 14.00 1.43 -5.48
CA SER A 687 13.62 1.40 -4.07
C SER A 687 13.59 2.81 -3.49
N TYR A 688 12.61 3.06 -2.61
CA TYR A 688 12.50 4.32 -1.88
C TYR A 688 13.15 4.18 -0.52
N GLN A 689 14.20 4.95 -0.27
CA GLN A 689 14.89 4.99 1.01
C GLN A 689 14.55 6.27 1.76
N TRP A 690 14.42 6.18 3.08
CA TRP A 690 14.08 7.32 3.91
C TRP A 690 14.91 7.38 5.20
N PHE A 691 15.11 8.59 5.69
CA PHE A 691 15.75 8.86 6.97
C PHE A 691 14.96 9.93 7.71
N LEU A 692 14.65 9.71 8.99
CA LEU A 692 13.91 10.65 9.82
C LEU A 692 14.77 11.10 11.00
N SER A 693 15.26 12.35 11.00
CA SER A 693 16.14 12.85 12.06
C SER A 693 15.45 12.77 13.42
N GLY A 694 16.13 12.21 14.42
CA GLY A 694 15.63 12.13 15.79
C GLY A 694 14.83 10.85 16.10
N LEU A 695 14.54 10.03 15.09
CA LEU A 695 13.91 8.70 15.27
C LEU A 695 14.73 7.56 14.67
N SER A 696 15.29 7.75 13.47
CA SER A 696 16.09 6.72 12.79
C SER A 696 17.58 6.79 13.16
N SER A 697 18.25 5.63 13.24
CA SER A 697 19.71 5.54 13.39
C SER A 697 20.48 5.62 12.06
N GLY A 698 19.80 5.32 10.94
CA GLY A 698 20.34 5.39 9.58
C GLY A 698 19.20 5.34 8.54
N TRP A 699 19.56 5.29 7.26
CA TRP A 699 18.60 5.14 6.17
C TRP A 699 17.83 3.81 6.29
N ASN A 700 16.53 3.88 6.11
CA ASN A 700 15.63 2.73 6.09
C ASN A 700 15.13 2.52 4.66
N ASP A 701 14.94 1.26 4.27
CA ASP A 701 14.39 0.89 2.97
C ASP A 701 12.88 0.73 3.06
N ASN A 702 12.14 1.28 2.09
CA ASN A 702 10.70 1.13 1.92
C ASN A 702 10.37 0.19 0.74
N GLY A 703 11.37 -0.51 0.20
CA GLY A 703 11.26 -1.30 -1.01
C GLY A 703 10.75 -0.47 -2.18
N HIS A 704 9.97 -1.07 -3.06
CA HIS A 704 9.43 -0.41 -4.25
C HIS A 704 8.20 0.47 -3.97
N SER A 705 7.75 0.58 -2.71
CA SER A 705 6.56 1.36 -2.38
C SER A 705 6.87 2.86 -2.40
N PRO A 706 6.17 3.66 -3.23
CA PRO A 706 6.32 5.12 -3.22
C PRO A 706 5.63 5.78 -2.01
N LEU A 707 4.87 5.01 -1.21
CA LEU A 707 4.13 5.49 -0.05
C LEU A 707 4.92 5.23 1.24
N LEU A 708 5.32 6.31 1.90
CA LEU A 708 5.95 6.30 3.22
C LEU A 708 4.90 6.59 4.30
N SER A 709 4.82 5.71 5.29
CA SER A 709 3.83 5.79 6.37
C SER A 709 4.50 5.80 7.74
N PHE A 710 4.27 6.88 8.48
CA PHE A 710 4.79 7.09 9.83
C PHE A 710 3.63 7.12 10.82
N GLU A 711 3.47 6.03 11.57
CA GLU A 711 2.37 5.92 12.53
C GLU A 711 2.74 6.50 13.90
N ARG A 712 1.79 7.24 14.49
CA ARG A 712 1.86 7.70 15.89
C ARG A 712 3.17 8.43 16.23
N LEU A 713 3.60 9.36 15.38
CA LEU A 713 4.80 10.16 15.61
C LEU A 713 4.75 10.87 16.99
N PRO A 714 5.82 10.77 17.80
CA PRO A 714 5.92 11.50 19.06
C PRO A 714 6.01 13.02 18.83
N PRO A 715 5.63 13.87 19.82
CA PRO A 715 5.76 15.32 19.70
C PRO A 715 7.22 15.74 19.56
N GLY A 716 7.52 16.60 18.60
CA GLY A 716 8.90 16.96 18.26
C GLY A 716 9.04 17.61 16.89
N MET A 717 10.28 17.98 16.56
CA MET A 717 10.66 18.46 15.23
C MET A 717 11.49 17.38 14.55
N TYR A 718 11.12 17.05 13.32
CA TYR A 718 11.78 16.05 12.50
C TYR A 718 12.03 16.60 11.10
N THR A 719 13.08 16.11 10.46
CA THR A 719 13.32 16.29 9.03
C THR A 719 13.31 14.91 8.39
N LEU A 720 12.44 14.75 7.40
CA LEU A 720 12.33 13.55 6.59
C LEU A 720 13.16 13.75 5.32
N TRP A 721 14.19 12.93 5.13
CA TRP A 721 14.91 12.81 3.87
C TRP A 721 14.41 11.58 3.13
N VAL A 722 14.15 11.73 1.83
CA VAL A 722 13.73 10.63 0.96
C VAL A 722 14.56 10.64 -0.31
N ARG A 723 15.12 9.49 -0.67
CA ARG A 723 15.86 9.29 -1.92
C ARG A 723 15.41 8.00 -2.59
N VAL A 724 15.76 7.86 -3.86
CA VAL A 724 15.52 6.64 -4.63
C VAL A 724 16.86 5.99 -4.94
N ALA A 725 16.90 4.66 -4.93
CA ALA A 725 18.05 3.88 -5.38
C ALA A 725 17.63 2.82 -6.40
N ASP A 726 18.55 2.41 -7.27
CA ASP A 726 18.37 1.23 -8.13
C ASP A 726 19.08 0.00 -7.56
N GLU A 727 18.85 -1.16 -8.19
CA GLU A 727 19.47 -2.44 -7.83
C GLU A 727 21.00 -2.45 -7.99
N TRP A 728 21.57 -1.47 -8.69
CA TRP A 728 23.02 -1.32 -8.89
C TRP A 728 23.65 -0.40 -7.83
N GLY A 729 22.85 0.11 -6.88
CA GLY A 729 23.30 0.95 -5.78
C GLY A 729 23.45 2.44 -6.13
N ASN A 730 23.04 2.85 -7.33
CA ASN A 730 22.99 4.27 -7.68
C ASN A 730 21.90 4.97 -6.87
N GLN A 731 22.12 6.23 -6.49
CA GLN A 731 21.25 6.96 -5.57
C GLN A 731 20.90 8.34 -6.15
N SER A 732 19.64 8.74 -5.99
CA SER A 732 19.15 10.07 -6.37
C SER A 732 19.55 11.13 -5.33
N LEU A 733 19.36 12.41 -5.65
CA LEU A 733 19.31 13.45 -4.61
C LEU A 733 18.15 13.18 -3.65
N SER A 734 18.32 13.62 -2.41
CA SER A 734 17.29 13.54 -1.38
C SER A 734 16.28 14.69 -1.52
N ASN A 735 15.00 14.38 -1.35
CA ASN A 735 13.97 15.37 -1.04
C ASN A 735 13.92 15.58 0.49
N GLU A 736 13.83 16.83 0.93
CA GLU A 736 13.77 17.18 2.36
C GLU A 736 12.37 17.70 2.73
N THR A 737 11.80 17.19 3.81
CA THR A 737 10.50 17.64 4.32
C THR A 737 10.53 17.81 5.84
N THR A 738 10.29 19.04 6.29
CA THR A 738 10.22 19.38 7.72
C THR A 738 8.86 18.98 8.32
N LEU A 739 8.87 18.28 9.45
CA LEU A 739 7.68 17.84 10.19
C LEU A 739 7.73 18.41 11.62
N THR A 740 6.62 18.99 12.09
CA THR A 740 6.47 19.48 13.47
C THR A 740 5.24 18.86 14.11
N VAL A 741 5.43 17.91 15.01
CA VAL A 741 4.35 17.24 15.74
C VAL A 741 4.06 18.02 17.02
N LEU A 742 2.84 18.52 17.15
CA LEU A 742 2.42 19.39 18.24
C LEU A 742 2.15 18.59 19.53
N PHE A 743 2.50 19.18 20.67
CA PHE A 743 2.14 18.63 21.98
C PHE A 743 0.61 18.68 22.23
N PRO A 744 0.06 17.75 23.02
CA PRO A 744 -1.33 17.84 23.45
C PRO A 744 -1.60 19.12 24.27
N TRP A 745 -2.79 19.70 24.13
CA TRP A 745 -3.17 20.92 24.86
C TRP A 745 -3.10 20.76 26.39
N TYR A 746 -3.35 19.55 26.92
CA TYR A 746 -3.27 19.25 28.35
C TYR A 746 -1.83 19.19 28.88
N TRP A 747 -0.83 19.23 28.00
CA TRP A 747 0.58 19.39 28.34
C TRP A 747 1.08 20.84 28.22
N SER A 748 0.24 21.75 27.75
CA SER A 748 0.57 23.17 27.63
C SER A 748 0.87 23.81 28.99
N LEU A 749 1.65 24.90 28.98
CA LEU A 749 1.97 25.65 30.19
C LEU A 749 0.71 26.11 30.95
N PRO A 750 -0.36 26.64 30.29
CA PRO A 750 -1.61 26.97 30.98
C PRO A 750 -2.27 25.76 31.66
N ALA A 751 -2.28 24.59 31.01
CA ALA A 751 -2.86 23.38 31.60
C ALA A 751 -2.08 22.95 32.85
N ARG A 752 -0.74 23.01 32.83
CA ARG A 752 0.10 22.72 34.01
C ARG A 752 -0.18 23.70 35.15
N ILE A 753 -0.36 24.99 34.84
CA ILE A 753 -0.74 26.01 35.84
C ILE A 753 -2.13 25.68 36.41
N MET A 754 -3.10 25.30 35.57
CA MET A 754 -4.42 24.89 36.06
C MET A 754 -4.37 23.64 36.94
N TYR A 755 -3.55 22.64 36.61
CA TYR A 755 -3.35 21.46 37.45
C TYR A 755 -2.72 21.81 38.79
N LEU A 756 -1.75 22.72 38.80
CA LEU A 756 -1.16 23.23 40.03
C LEU A 756 -2.20 23.98 40.87
N LEU A 757 -3.01 24.83 40.27
CA LEU A 757 -4.11 25.53 40.94
C LEU A 757 -5.17 24.56 41.48
N PHE A 758 -5.54 23.54 40.70
CA PHE A 758 -6.46 22.51 41.13
C PHE A 758 -5.90 21.70 42.31
N MET A 759 -4.61 21.37 42.28
CA MET A 759 -3.93 20.70 43.40
C MET A 759 -3.90 21.58 44.65
N ILE A 760 -3.56 22.87 44.52
CA ILE A 760 -3.55 23.83 45.65
C ILE A 760 -4.96 23.98 46.22
N THR A 761 -5.97 24.16 45.36
CA THR A 761 -7.35 24.27 45.82
C THR A 761 -7.88 22.98 46.43
N SER A 762 -7.50 21.79 45.91
CA SER A 762 -7.87 20.51 46.54
C SER A 762 -7.18 20.33 47.88
N LEU A 763 -5.91 20.73 48.04
CA LEU A 763 -5.20 20.70 49.31
C LEU A 763 -5.83 21.66 50.33
N VAL A 764 -6.20 22.87 49.92
CA VAL A 764 -6.90 23.84 50.77
C VAL A 764 -8.30 23.33 51.13
N ALA A 765 -9.04 22.78 50.17
CA ALA A 765 -10.35 22.19 50.41
C ALA A 765 -10.26 20.98 51.35
N PHE A 766 -9.32 20.07 51.12
CA PHE A 766 -9.04 18.91 51.98
C PHE A 766 -8.67 19.35 53.39
N ARG A 767 -7.73 20.31 53.53
CA ARG A 767 -7.39 20.90 54.82
C ARG A 767 -8.61 21.52 55.49
N SER A 768 -9.44 22.24 54.75
CA SER A 768 -10.67 22.85 55.27
C SER A 768 -11.72 21.81 55.68
N LEU A 769 -11.84 20.70 54.95
CA LEU A 769 -12.73 19.58 55.26
C LEU A 769 -12.24 18.80 56.48
N VAL A 770 -10.93 18.57 56.59
CA VAL A 770 -10.32 17.97 57.78
C VAL A 770 -10.57 18.87 58.99
N ILE A 771 -10.29 20.18 58.91
CA ILE A 771 -10.58 21.14 59.99
C ILE A 771 -12.07 21.19 60.32
N ARG A 772 -12.96 21.17 59.32
CA ARG A 772 -14.41 21.09 59.56
C ARG A 772 -14.81 19.78 60.21
N SER A 773 -14.19 18.66 59.84
CA SER A 773 -14.48 17.34 60.41
C SER A 773 -13.97 17.22 61.85
N THR A 774 -12.80 17.78 62.17
CA THR A 774 -12.26 17.80 63.53
C THR A 774 -13.10 18.71 64.42
N ARG A 775 -13.45 19.91 63.96
CA ARG A 775 -14.40 20.80 64.66
C ARG A 775 -15.77 20.14 64.86
N LYS A 776 -16.30 19.42 63.86
CA LYS A 776 -17.56 18.66 64.02
C LYS A 776 -17.44 17.53 65.05
N LYS A 777 -16.30 16.84 65.16
CA LYS A 777 -16.07 15.81 66.19
C LYS A 777 -15.98 16.44 67.59
N GLU A 778 -15.32 17.59 67.72
CA GLU A 778 -15.27 18.34 68.99
C GLU A 778 -16.66 18.84 69.40
N ILE A 779 -17.44 19.39 68.45
CA ILE A 779 -18.82 19.80 68.68
C ILE A 779 -19.70 18.62 69.06
N ARG A 780 -19.62 17.48 68.34
CA ARG A 780 -20.40 16.27 68.69
C ARG A 780 -20.09 15.73 70.08
N LYS A 781 -18.81 15.73 70.48
CA LYS A 781 -18.45 15.34 71.86
C LYS A 781 -19.05 16.26 72.91
N ARG A 782 -19.13 17.57 72.63
CA ARG A 782 -19.84 18.52 73.51
C ARG A 782 -21.34 18.27 73.51
N GLU A 783 -21.95 18.09 72.34
CA GLU A 783 -23.38 17.82 72.20
C GLU A 783 -23.80 16.49 72.85
N GLU A 784 -22.96 15.45 72.80
CA GLU A 784 -23.24 14.15 73.42
C GLU A 784 -23.23 14.24 74.94
N ASN A 785 -22.24 14.92 75.52
CA ASN A 785 -22.21 15.23 76.95
C ASN A 785 -23.40 16.11 77.38
N GLU A 786 -23.82 17.09 76.56
CA GLU A 786 -25.00 17.91 76.85
C GLU A 786 -26.31 17.12 76.72
N ARG A 787 -26.43 16.22 75.74
CA ARG A 787 -27.63 15.39 75.55
C ARG A 787 -27.83 14.40 76.70
N GLU A 788 -26.77 13.79 77.20
CA GLU A 788 -26.84 12.90 78.36
C GLU A 788 -27.31 13.68 79.61
N LEU A 789 -26.86 14.93 79.76
CA LEU A 789 -27.33 15.81 80.84
C LEU A 789 -28.81 16.23 80.66
N ILE A 790 -29.25 16.47 79.42
CA ILE A 790 -30.62 16.91 79.10
C ILE A 790 -31.62 15.76 79.21
N SER A 791 -31.27 14.52 78.82
CA SER A 791 -32.19 13.37 78.88
C SER A 791 -32.62 13.07 80.32
N LEU A 792 -31.65 13.07 81.25
CA LEU A 792 -31.91 12.90 82.69
C LEU A 792 -32.84 13.98 83.24
N LYS A 793 -32.76 15.21 82.70
CA LYS A 793 -33.60 16.33 83.13
C LYS A 793 -35.03 16.24 82.57
N ASN A 794 -35.18 15.81 81.33
CA ASN A 794 -36.48 15.67 80.67
C ASN A 794 -37.32 14.50 81.21
N GLU A 795 -36.69 13.37 81.54
CA GLU A 795 -37.40 12.22 82.11
C GLU A 795 -38.09 12.58 83.43
N LYS A 796 -37.43 13.40 84.26
CA LYS A 796 -38.00 13.87 85.52
C LYS A 796 -39.19 14.81 85.31
N LEU A 797 -39.16 15.68 84.29
CA LEU A 797 -40.22 16.65 84.03
C LEU A 797 -41.49 16.02 83.43
N GLN A 798 -41.34 15.02 82.55
CA GLN A 798 -42.51 14.39 81.90
C GLN A 798 -43.42 13.65 82.88
N ASN A 799 -42.83 12.99 83.88
CA ASN A 799 -43.63 12.27 84.87
C ASN A 799 -44.56 13.20 85.65
N GLU A 800 -44.14 14.45 85.92
CA GLU A 800 -44.93 15.42 86.67
C GLU A 800 -46.12 15.98 85.86
N ILE A 801 -45.94 16.26 84.56
CA ILE A 801 -47.01 16.77 83.69
C ILE A 801 -48.09 15.70 83.44
N SER A 802 -47.68 14.44 83.23
CA SER A 802 -48.62 13.34 82.95
C SER A 802 -49.64 13.10 84.08
N PHE A 803 -49.24 13.37 85.32
CA PHE A 803 -50.08 13.15 86.49
C PHE A 803 -51.23 14.15 86.57
N LYS A 804 -50.97 15.45 86.33
CA LYS A 804 -51.98 16.52 86.42
C LYS A 804 -53.02 16.48 85.30
N SER A 805 -52.64 16.11 84.07
CA SER A 805 -53.58 16.06 82.95
C SER A 805 -54.67 14.99 83.12
N ARG A 806 -54.42 13.94 83.92
CA ARG A 806 -55.36 12.82 84.12
C ARG A 806 -56.54 13.17 85.02
N GLU A 807 -56.36 14.04 86.01
CA GLU A 807 -57.44 14.45 86.91
C GLU A 807 -58.53 15.27 86.19
N LEU A 808 -58.13 16.19 85.30
CA LEU A 808 -59.04 17.09 84.61
C LEU A 808 -60.05 16.33 83.71
N ALA A 809 -59.57 15.31 82.98
CA ALA A 809 -60.38 14.53 82.05
C ALA A 809 -61.51 13.75 82.74
N ASN A 810 -61.27 13.19 83.93
CA ASN A 810 -62.25 12.37 84.65
C ASN A 810 -63.46 13.20 85.13
N SER A 811 -63.26 14.45 85.55
CA SER A 811 -64.34 15.32 86.03
C SER A 811 -65.33 15.73 84.91
N THR A 812 -64.81 16.00 83.70
CA THR A 812 -65.61 16.46 82.56
C THR A 812 -66.55 15.37 82.04
N MET A 813 -66.08 14.12 82.03
CA MET A 813 -66.85 12.98 81.51
C MET A 813 -68.11 12.68 82.35
N ALA A 814 -68.05 12.90 83.66
CA ALA A 814 -69.19 12.67 84.55
C ALA A 814 -70.37 13.63 84.26
N ILE A 815 -70.08 14.88 83.90
CA ILE A 815 -71.08 15.91 83.60
C ILE A 815 -71.83 15.59 82.30
N ILE A 816 -71.11 15.17 81.25
CA ILE A 816 -71.69 14.84 79.93
C ILE A 816 -72.75 13.74 80.07
N LYS A 817 -72.41 12.64 80.77
CA LYS A 817 -73.29 11.48 80.96
C LYS A 817 -74.62 11.83 81.64
N LYS A 818 -74.61 12.77 82.59
CA LYS A 818 -75.80 13.20 83.32
C LYS A 818 -76.78 13.97 82.43
N ASN A 819 -76.28 14.88 81.59
CA ASN A 819 -77.14 15.72 80.75
C ASN A 819 -77.79 14.95 79.60
N GLU A 820 -77.10 13.97 79.04
CA GLU A 820 -77.65 13.09 78.00
C GLU A 820 -78.88 12.33 78.51
N PHE A 821 -78.82 11.84 79.76
CA PHE A 821 -79.93 11.13 80.40
C PHE A 821 -81.19 12.00 80.62
N LEU A 822 -81.03 13.27 81.01
CA LEU A 822 -82.17 14.18 81.24
C LEU A 822 -82.90 14.55 79.93
N LEU A 823 -82.17 14.67 78.83
CA LEU A 823 -82.74 14.95 77.51
C LEU A 823 -83.57 13.77 76.99
N ASP A 824 -83.09 12.54 77.15
CA ASP A 824 -83.84 11.33 76.80
C ASP A 824 -85.16 11.23 77.56
N LEU A 825 -85.15 11.55 78.86
CA LEU A 825 -86.35 11.54 79.71
C LEU A 825 -87.40 12.55 79.24
N ARG A 826 -86.98 13.70 78.71
CA ARG A 826 -87.85 14.73 78.13
C ARG A 826 -88.56 14.24 76.87
N GLU A 827 -87.84 13.57 75.96
CA GLU A 827 -88.43 13.08 74.71
C GLU A 827 -89.47 11.98 74.98
N LEU A 828 -89.23 11.15 75.99
CA LEU A 828 -90.11 10.07 76.41
C LEU A 828 -91.47 10.61 76.93
N VAL A 829 -91.46 11.69 77.71
CA VAL A 829 -92.69 12.36 78.19
C VAL A 829 -93.50 12.95 77.04
N LEU A 830 -92.83 13.54 76.03
CA LEU A 830 -93.50 14.08 74.83
C LEU A 830 -94.11 12.97 73.97
N ARG A 831 -93.45 11.82 73.83
CA ARG A 831 -94.02 10.67 73.09
C ARG A 831 -95.27 10.10 73.76
N GLN A 832 -95.26 9.94 75.09
CA GLN A 832 -96.46 9.45 75.79
C GLN A 832 -97.66 10.37 75.61
N LYS A 833 -97.44 11.69 75.62
CA LYS A 833 -98.49 12.68 75.33
C LYS A 833 -99.12 12.47 73.95
N ASN A 834 -98.30 12.21 72.92
CA ASN A 834 -98.80 11.98 71.57
C ASN A 834 -99.55 10.65 71.40
N GLN A 835 -99.22 9.61 72.19
CA GLN A 835 -99.87 8.30 72.07
C GLN A 835 -101.20 8.18 72.82
N LEU A 836 -101.26 8.63 74.08
CA LEU A 836 -102.46 8.47 74.91
C LEU A 836 -103.55 9.52 74.61
N GLY A 837 -103.21 10.52 73.79
CA GLY A 837 -104.13 11.54 73.30
C GLY A 837 -104.99 12.12 74.43
N VAL A 838 -106.31 12.15 74.22
CA VAL A 838 -107.28 12.75 75.16
C VAL A 838 -107.31 12.04 76.53
N ARG A 839 -106.75 10.84 76.66
CA ARG A 839 -106.64 10.17 77.97
C ARG A 839 -105.54 10.76 78.86
N PHE A 840 -104.70 11.67 78.35
CA PHE A 840 -103.59 12.27 79.11
C PHE A 840 -103.82 13.76 79.38
N PRO A 841 -104.23 14.15 80.62
CA PRO A 841 -104.51 15.54 80.95
C PRO A 841 -103.26 16.44 80.88
N ASP A 842 -103.38 17.57 80.19
CA ASP A 842 -102.26 18.49 79.92
C ASP A 842 -101.51 18.97 81.17
N LYS A 843 -102.21 19.14 82.31
CA LYS A 843 -101.63 19.66 83.56
C LYS A 843 -100.40 18.88 84.03
N TYR A 844 -100.46 17.55 83.98
CA TYR A 844 -99.39 16.68 84.50
C TYR A 844 -98.19 16.60 83.55
N SER A 845 -98.43 16.56 82.23
CA SER A 845 -97.34 16.58 81.25
C SER A 845 -96.52 17.85 81.35
N ASN A 846 -97.18 19.00 81.53
CA ASN A 846 -96.51 20.29 81.59
C ASN A 846 -95.71 20.46 82.89
N ASP A 847 -96.16 19.90 84.02
CA ASP A 847 -95.38 19.98 85.26
C ASP A 847 -94.10 19.13 85.20
N LEU A 848 -94.18 17.92 84.62
CA LEU A 848 -93.02 17.06 84.38
C LEU A 848 -92.01 17.72 83.44
N LEU A 849 -92.48 18.27 82.32
CA LEU A 849 -91.62 19.00 81.39
C LEU A 849 -90.95 20.20 82.07
N ARG A 850 -91.67 20.93 82.94
CA ARG A 850 -91.09 22.05 83.70
C ARG A 850 -89.97 21.60 84.65
N LYS A 851 -90.13 20.46 85.34
CA LYS A 851 -89.10 19.95 86.27
C LYS A 851 -87.83 19.49 85.55
N ILE A 852 -87.97 18.86 84.38
CA ILE A 852 -86.82 18.44 83.57
C ILE A 852 -86.04 19.66 83.07
N ASP A 853 -86.74 20.68 82.56
CA ASP A 853 -86.10 21.91 82.05
C ASP A 853 -85.36 22.70 83.16
N PHE A 854 -85.82 22.63 84.41
CA PHE A 854 -85.11 23.25 85.55
C PHE A 854 -83.75 22.57 85.84
N HIS A 855 -83.68 21.24 85.84
CA HIS A 855 -82.43 20.53 86.16
C HIS A 855 -81.41 20.54 85.01
N LEU A 856 -81.85 20.68 83.77
CA LEU A 856 -80.97 20.89 82.62
C LEU A 856 -80.29 22.27 82.62
N SER A 857 -80.78 23.23 83.40
CA SER A 857 -80.30 24.62 83.39
C SER A 857 -79.54 25.06 84.66
N SER A 858 -79.09 24.11 85.49
CA SER A 858 -78.29 24.41 86.70
C SER A 858 -76.97 25.14 86.37
N LYS A 859 -76.78 26.34 86.93
CA LYS A 859 -75.59 27.19 86.70
C LYS A 859 -74.33 26.80 87.50
N ASP A 860 -74.43 25.91 88.48
CA ASP A 860 -73.32 25.63 89.41
C ASP A 860 -72.20 24.75 88.81
N GLU A 861 -72.52 23.85 87.87
CA GLU A 861 -71.56 22.88 87.34
C GLU A 861 -70.47 23.50 86.46
N TRP A 862 -70.78 24.61 85.78
CA TRP A 862 -69.80 25.34 84.96
C TRP A 862 -68.67 25.93 85.81
N LYS A 863 -68.99 26.44 86.99
CA LYS A 863 -68.02 27.15 87.84
C LYS A 863 -66.90 26.22 88.34
N VAL A 864 -67.22 24.94 88.52
CA VAL A 864 -66.25 23.89 88.89
C VAL A 864 -65.31 23.57 87.73
N PHE A 865 -65.84 23.41 86.52
CA PHE A 865 -65.02 23.15 85.34
C PHE A 865 -64.08 24.32 85.02
N GLU A 866 -64.59 25.55 85.08
CA GLU A 866 -63.83 26.77 84.81
C GLU A 866 -62.60 26.88 85.73
N THR A 867 -62.78 26.66 87.03
CA THR A 867 -61.70 26.73 88.02
C THR A 867 -60.59 25.70 87.74
N ASN A 868 -60.96 24.47 87.42
CA ASN A 868 -59.99 23.40 87.18
C ASN A 868 -59.26 23.56 85.82
N PHE A 869 -59.96 24.07 84.81
CA PHE A 869 -59.37 24.33 83.49
C PHE A 869 -58.41 25.52 83.52
N GLU A 870 -58.76 26.61 84.21
CA GLU A 870 -57.88 27.78 84.37
C GLU A 870 -56.55 27.43 85.07
N GLN A 871 -56.55 26.50 86.04
CA GLN A 871 -55.31 26.06 86.70
C GLN A 871 -54.41 25.18 85.81
N ALA A 872 -55.00 24.33 84.97
CA ALA A 872 -54.23 23.43 84.10
C ALA A 872 -53.73 24.12 82.81
N HIS A 873 -54.43 25.15 82.36
CA HIS A 873 -54.20 25.82 81.09
C HIS A 873 -54.17 27.36 81.23
N GLU A 874 -53.51 27.86 82.29
CA GLU A 874 -53.43 29.29 82.64
C GLU A 874 -52.91 30.16 81.49
N ALA A 875 -51.80 29.75 80.85
CA ALA A 875 -51.20 30.47 79.73
C ALA A 875 -52.15 30.60 78.53
N PHE A 876 -52.90 29.54 78.23
CA PHE A 876 -53.86 29.52 77.13
C PHE A 876 -55.05 30.46 77.39
N MET A 877 -55.60 30.50 78.61
CA MET A 877 -56.69 31.45 78.93
C MET A 877 -56.24 32.90 78.93
N LYS A 878 -55.00 33.17 79.35
CA LYS A 878 -54.42 34.50 79.27
C LYS A 878 -54.22 34.94 77.82
N ASN A 879 -53.57 34.11 77.00
CA ASN A 879 -53.32 34.39 75.59
C ASN A 879 -54.62 34.56 74.80
N LEU A 880 -55.64 33.74 75.07
CA LEU A 880 -56.92 33.84 74.38
C LEU A 880 -57.66 35.15 74.69
N LYS A 881 -57.59 35.65 75.94
CA LYS A 881 -58.16 36.95 76.33
C LYS A 881 -57.38 38.13 75.76
N GLU A 882 -56.05 38.02 75.67
CA GLU A 882 -55.18 39.08 75.12
C GLU A 882 -55.29 39.19 73.60
N GLU A 883 -55.31 38.06 72.88
CA GLU A 883 -55.27 38.05 71.41
C GLU A 883 -56.67 38.24 70.79
N TYR A 884 -57.73 37.79 71.46
CA TYR A 884 -59.11 37.91 70.99
C TYR A 884 -60.04 38.50 72.07
N PRO A 885 -59.86 39.78 72.43
CA PRO A 885 -60.63 40.43 73.49
C PRO A 885 -62.14 40.56 73.20
N GLU A 886 -62.57 40.35 71.94
CA GLU A 886 -63.97 40.41 71.50
C GLU A 886 -64.76 39.12 71.76
N LEU A 887 -64.11 38.06 72.26
CA LEU A 887 -64.77 36.79 72.56
C LEU A 887 -65.72 36.94 73.74
N THR A 888 -66.97 36.50 73.56
CA THR A 888 -67.95 36.47 74.65
C THR A 888 -67.62 35.31 75.60
N PRO A 889 -68.15 35.32 76.84
CA PRO A 889 -68.00 34.17 77.73
C PRO A 889 -68.42 32.85 77.08
N GLY A 890 -69.49 32.84 76.28
CA GLY A 890 -69.93 31.64 75.55
C GLY A 890 -68.94 31.17 74.48
N ASP A 891 -68.23 32.09 73.83
CA ASP A 891 -67.16 31.77 72.89
C ASP A 891 -65.94 31.18 73.62
N MET A 892 -65.59 31.73 74.78
CA MET A 892 -64.51 31.22 75.61
C MET A 892 -64.76 29.79 76.08
N ARG A 893 -66.01 29.46 76.47
CA ARG A 893 -66.37 28.06 76.83
C ARG A 893 -66.15 27.11 75.68
N LEU A 894 -66.60 27.50 74.49
CA LEU A 894 -66.42 26.71 73.28
C LEU A 894 -64.92 26.51 72.99
N CYS A 895 -64.10 27.55 73.14
CA CYS A 895 -62.64 27.43 73.00
C CYS A 895 -62.02 26.46 74.02
N ALA A 896 -62.43 26.51 75.29
CA ALA A 896 -61.93 25.59 76.32
C ALA A 896 -62.25 24.12 75.98
N PHE A 897 -63.48 23.83 75.56
CA PHE A 897 -63.85 22.47 75.14
C PHE A 897 -63.12 22.01 73.87
N LEU A 898 -62.89 22.92 72.93
CA LEU A 898 -62.10 22.63 71.73
C LEU A 898 -60.62 22.41 72.06
N ARG A 899 -60.05 23.11 73.05
CA ARG A 899 -58.67 22.89 73.54
C ARG A 899 -58.48 21.49 74.14
N MET A 900 -59.53 20.96 74.76
CA MET A 900 -59.60 19.58 75.24
C MET A 900 -59.88 18.55 74.14
N ASN A 901 -59.95 18.99 72.88
CA ASN A 901 -60.24 18.17 71.70
C ASN A 901 -61.62 17.47 71.74
N LEU A 902 -62.61 18.07 72.40
CA LEU A 902 -63.97 17.53 72.45
C LEU A 902 -64.70 17.74 71.12
N SER A 903 -65.48 16.74 70.71
CA SER A 903 -66.28 16.78 69.49
C SER A 903 -67.55 17.62 69.65
N SER A 904 -68.11 18.13 68.55
CA SER A 904 -69.36 18.91 68.61
C SER A 904 -70.54 18.14 69.24
N LYS A 905 -70.52 16.81 69.15
CA LYS A 905 -71.52 15.93 69.77
C LYS A 905 -71.41 15.92 71.30
N GLU A 906 -70.20 15.98 71.84
CA GLU A 906 -69.93 16.02 73.28
C GLU A 906 -70.15 17.43 73.87
N ILE A 907 -69.91 18.48 73.08
CA ILE A 907 -70.09 19.87 73.51
C ILE A 907 -71.58 20.23 73.63
N ALA A 908 -72.44 19.67 72.77
CA ALA A 908 -73.86 20.01 72.73
C ALA A 908 -74.58 19.82 74.09
N PRO A 909 -74.48 18.65 74.77
CA PRO A 909 -75.05 18.46 76.11
C PRO A 909 -74.47 19.41 77.16
N LEU A 910 -73.19 19.79 77.05
CA LEU A 910 -72.55 20.72 77.99
C LEU A 910 -73.03 22.16 77.82
N MET A 911 -73.38 22.53 76.59
CA MET A 911 -73.89 23.87 76.28
C MET A 911 -75.42 23.98 76.37
N GLY A 912 -76.14 22.87 76.54
CA GLY A 912 -77.60 22.84 76.57
C GLY A 912 -78.25 23.20 75.22
N ILE A 913 -77.52 23.03 74.12
CA ILE A 913 -77.96 23.35 72.75
C ILE A 913 -77.79 22.13 71.84
N SER A 914 -78.42 22.13 70.67
CA SER A 914 -78.25 21.03 69.71
C SER A 914 -76.84 20.99 69.10
N VAL A 915 -76.43 19.83 68.60
CA VAL A 915 -75.15 19.66 67.86
C VAL A 915 -75.02 20.68 66.72
N ARG A 916 -76.11 20.92 65.99
CA ARG A 916 -76.18 21.93 64.93
C ARG A 916 -76.02 23.36 65.47
N GLY A 917 -76.49 23.62 66.69
CA GLY A 917 -76.25 24.87 67.42
C GLY A 917 -74.76 25.08 67.74
N VAL A 918 -74.05 24.02 68.14
CA VAL A 918 -72.60 24.07 68.38
C VAL A 918 -71.83 24.33 67.07
N GLU A 919 -72.20 23.68 65.98
CA GLU A 919 -71.58 23.91 64.66
C GLU A 919 -71.73 25.37 64.19
N ASN A 920 -72.92 25.94 64.36
CA ASN A 920 -73.17 27.36 64.10
C ASN A 920 -72.40 28.30 65.06
N HIS A 921 -72.15 27.89 66.30
CA HIS A 921 -71.31 28.63 67.24
C HIS A 921 -69.83 28.60 66.81
N ARG A 922 -69.32 27.44 66.38
CA ARG A 922 -67.96 27.30 65.81
C ARG A 922 -67.76 28.16 64.55
N TYR A 923 -68.75 28.23 63.68
CA TYR A 923 -68.72 29.10 62.50
C TYR A 923 -68.61 30.58 62.89
N ARG A 924 -69.39 31.04 63.88
CA ARG A 924 -69.30 32.42 64.42
C ARG A 924 -67.95 32.69 65.10
N LEU A 925 -67.41 31.70 65.82
CA LEU A 925 -66.11 31.79 66.47
C LEU A 925 -64.98 31.99 65.43
N ARG A 926 -65.00 31.25 64.31
CA ARG A 926 -64.04 31.45 63.20
C ARG A 926 -64.06 32.86 62.66
N GLN A 927 -65.25 33.45 62.49
CA GLN A 927 -65.37 34.84 62.03
C GLN A 927 -64.81 35.84 63.05
N LYS A 928 -65.06 35.64 64.35
CA LYS A 928 -64.50 36.51 65.41
C LYS A 928 -62.99 36.41 65.51
N MET A 929 -62.43 35.22 65.30
CA MET A 929 -60.98 34.99 65.25
C MET A 929 -60.34 35.41 63.90
N LYS A 930 -61.14 35.92 62.95
CA LYS A 930 -60.70 36.34 61.61
C LYS A 930 -59.93 35.26 60.84
N LEU A 931 -60.31 33.99 61.02
CA LEU A 931 -59.66 32.86 60.37
C LEU A 931 -60.04 32.77 58.90
N ASP A 932 -59.04 32.58 58.04
CA ASP A 932 -59.26 32.41 56.62
C ASP A 932 -59.91 31.05 56.32
N HIS A 933 -60.49 30.88 55.14
CA HIS A 933 -61.36 29.72 54.88
C HIS A 933 -60.64 28.36 55.00
N ASN A 934 -59.33 28.36 54.77
CA ASN A 934 -58.48 27.18 54.84
C ASN A 934 -57.86 26.94 56.23
N GLU A 935 -58.05 27.81 57.22
CA GLU A 935 -57.44 27.66 58.55
C GLU A 935 -58.33 26.86 59.51
N ASN A 936 -57.77 25.80 60.10
CA ASN A 936 -58.50 24.93 61.02
C ASN A 936 -58.65 25.58 62.40
N LEU A 937 -59.89 25.86 62.80
CA LEU A 937 -60.22 26.46 64.10
C LEU A 937 -59.61 25.71 65.30
N ILE A 938 -59.60 24.38 65.30
CA ILE A 938 -59.03 23.61 66.43
C ILE A 938 -57.52 23.84 66.46
N GLU A 939 -56.84 23.77 65.32
CA GLU A 939 -55.41 24.05 65.25
C GLU A 939 -55.09 25.48 65.68
N THR A 940 -55.91 26.47 65.31
CA THR A 940 -55.76 27.84 65.79
C THR A 940 -55.89 27.90 67.31
N ILE A 941 -56.91 27.29 67.90
CA ILE A 941 -57.12 27.28 69.35
C ILE A 941 -55.98 26.56 70.08
N LEU A 942 -55.40 25.50 69.50
CA LEU A 942 -54.24 24.81 70.07
C LEU A 942 -52.95 25.63 69.99
N LYS A 943 -52.88 26.60 69.06
CA LYS A 943 -51.75 27.51 68.87
C LYS A 943 -51.76 28.73 69.78
N VAL A 944 -52.93 29.09 70.32
CA VAL A 944 -53.07 30.16 71.32
C VAL A 944 -52.37 29.77 72.63
#